data_AF-A0AAD7F053-F1
#
_entry.id   AF-A0AAD7F053-F1
#
_cell.length_a   1.000
_cell.length_b   1.000
_cell.length_c   1.000
_cell.angle_alpha   90.00
_cell.angle_beta   90.00
_cell.angle_gamma   90.00
#
_symmetry.space_group_name_H-M   'P 1'
#
loop_
_entity.id
_entity.type
_entity.pdbx_description
1 polymer ?
#
loop_
_entity_poly.entity_id
_entity_poly.type
_entity_poly.pdbx_seq_one_letter_code
_entity_poly.pdbx_strand_id
1 'polypeptide(L)'
;MADVQAVLSALAVFDGVPDKASLERANTWLQDFQHSPDAWATCNVLLLTPNVPPAAQLFAAQTFRAKVTYDLHQVDTANLPSFRDTLIAALHRHHTGSKAVIVQLCLAIAGLALQFPSWTNAVQFMIDSFGRNPETVPILLEFLTVLPEELNNNHKIPITDDEYADRAAHLLTANSKQVLELLSMYIQATGITHAVQSQVFNCLRGWLVAGEVRVTQLATSPLFAYAFEALASERLFDSAVDVICELIHETQEIDDNMPAIELIVPRLIALKPQLVTQRDEPDKIKGYARIFSEAGETYRILLLQHTETFFPIVEAIGECSAYPDLDIVPITFPFWMRLAQTIGKKPSVSPLFLDAYRALMRVIITHLHFPSDSTSVSAQEAEDFRSFRHVMGDTLKDCCLVLRTDACLLATYQMITAALSGSPETISWQEIEAPLFAMRSMGAEIDPSDNDAVPKIMTLIPSLPNHPRVRYAALLIISRYTEWVNLHPDYIGAQLQYVSAGFEDPDSEVCGAAGQALKYLCQDCKQHLVEFLPQLHTFLGATGAKLVQDDRRQVYEAIAYVISAMPMAQAAESLRTFSVDILARIHAATNKPNITKRELEEVGDGLENLEVMLHVIQGFGEELPPACQTSCRDAWTVLDAFLVKYGADYDIAERTTRVIRHGITLFGDAALPVVPFVVARMSFAFEATGYPSYLWIAGKLIQRYGNEEDADLRGSFREVYERSTNSIVSLLQAKSPGDIPDVIEDYLRMLTSMVPSAPDIFFQSSVFPLAFRTAMAAMTLIHTEIIFASLDLFLLVLTHDCLNPDPSVPKPPKFSIYASAIQAIIEKDGFQFLGYLLNGLVGDFPEDSISTVVSIFRAIAQVWGAQLLSWLPSVLQQLPISAAPQQAQAQFLSEVTRAVNDKEYDKVKYAILSLNRASRKARERRRTSGLDR
;
A
#
# COMPACT_ATOMS: atom_id res chain seq x y z
N MET A 1 -3.00 3.43 48.67
CA MET A 1 -4.45 3.75 48.70
C MET A 1 -4.76 5.01 47.88
N ALA A 2 -3.97 6.08 47.96
CA ALA A 2 -4.17 7.27 47.12
C ALA A 2 -4.07 6.97 45.61
N ASP A 3 -3.06 6.19 45.20
CA ASP A 3 -2.85 5.88 43.77
C ASP A 3 -3.92 4.95 43.18
N VAL A 4 -4.45 4.03 44.00
CA VAL A 4 -5.60 3.19 43.63
C VAL A 4 -6.82 4.06 43.30
N GLN A 5 -7.10 5.06 44.13
CA GLN A 5 -8.22 5.98 43.91
C GLN A 5 -7.98 6.87 42.67
N ALA A 6 -6.73 7.28 42.42
CA ALA A 6 -6.36 8.05 41.24
C ALA A 6 -6.56 7.25 39.95
N VAL A 7 -6.13 5.99 39.90
CA VAL A 7 -6.35 5.08 38.76
C VAL A 7 -7.85 4.87 38.52
N LEU A 8 -8.62 4.59 39.56
CA LEU A 8 -10.08 4.42 39.43
C LEU A 8 -10.76 5.70 38.92
N SER A 9 -10.32 6.88 39.38
CA SER A 9 -10.85 8.15 38.92
C SER A 9 -10.51 8.44 37.46
N ALA A 10 -9.31 8.08 37.00
CA ALA A 10 -8.89 8.26 35.61
C ALA A 10 -9.67 7.30 34.68
N LEU A 11 -9.88 6.05 35.11
CA LEU A 11 -10.67 5.08 34.36
C LEU A 11 -12.15 5.44 34.28
N ALA A 12 -12.73 6.01 35.34
CA ALA A 12 -14.13 6.43 35.35
C ALA A 12 -14.46 7.51 34.30
N VAL A 13 -13.46 8.23 33.77
CA VAL A 13 -13.64 9.18 32.67
C VAL A 13 -14.15 8.47 31.41
N PHE A 14 -13.73 7.22 31.17
CA PHE A 14 -14.08 6.45 29.98
C PHE A 14 -15.49 5.85 30.03
N ASP A 15 -16.10 5.77 31.22
CA ASP A 15 -17.45 5.24 31.42
C ASP A 15 -18.56 6.28 31.16
N GLY A 16 -18.20 7.56 30.96
CA GLY A 16 -19.14 8.67 30.74
C GLY A 16 -19.19 9.21 29.31
N VAL A 17 -19.68 10.45 29.14
CA VAL A 17 -19.57 11.24 27.89
C VAL A 17 -18.60 12.41 28.12
N PRO A 18 -17.28 12.15 28.24
CA PRO A 18 -16.27 13.19 28.44
C PRO A 18 -15.98 13.97 27.14
N ASP A 19 -15.49 15.20 27.29
CA ASP A 19 -14.91 15.95 26.17
C ASP A 19 -13.56 15.34 25.73
N LYS A 20 -13.17 15.62 24.48
CA LYS A 20 -11.92 15.09 23.88
C LYS A 20 -10.67 15.39 24.71
N ALA A 21 -10.57 16.58 25.32
CA ALA A 21 -9.41 16.97 26.10
C ALA A 21 -9.35 16.24 27.46
N SER A 22 -10.49 15.88 28.05
CA SER A 22 -10.55 15.06 29.25
C SER A 22 -10.17 13.60 28.97
N LEU A 23 -10.57 13.04 27.83
CA LEU A 23 -10.12 11.70 27.38
C LEU A 23 -8.61 11.66 27.13
N GLU A 24 -8.07 12.64 26.42
CA GLU A 24 -6.63 12.73 26.15
C GLU A 24 -5.83 12.83 27.46
N ARG A 25 -6.25 13.71 28.38
CA ARG A 25 -5.59 13.84 29.70
C ARG A 25 -5.65 12.56 30.52
N ALA A 26 -6.80 11.88 30.58
CA ALA A 26 -6.93 10.63 31.31
C ALA A 26 -6.06 9.52 30.69
N ASN A 27 -6.03 9.42 29.36
CA ASN A 27 -5.21 8.45 28.65
C ASN A 27 -3.72 8.71 28.86
N THR A 28 -3.26 9.96 28.68
CA THR A 28 -1.86 10.33 28.94
C THR A 28 -1.45 10.04 30.38
N TRP A 29 -2.31 10.38 31.35
CA TRP A 29 -2.01 10.10 32.75
C TRP A 29 -1.92 8.60 33.04
N LEU A 30 -2.83 7.78 32.49
CA LEU A 30 -2.78 6.33 32.65
C LEU A 30 -1.52 5.73 32.01
N GLN A 31 -1.12 6.22 30.84
CA GLN A 31 0.14 5.81 30.20
C GLN A 31 1.36 6.18 31.04
N ASP A 32 1.44 7.41 31.54
CA ASP A 32 2.53 7.84 32.43
C ASP A 32 2.56 7.02 33.72
N PHE A 33 1.39 6.73 34.28
CA PHE A 33 1.26 5.87 35.46
C PHE A 33 1.77 4.45 35.18
N GLN A 34 1.44 3.84 34.03
CA GLN A 34 1.95 2.50 33.66
C GLN A 34 3.47 2.45 33.59
N HIS A 35 4.15 3.56 33.30
CA HIS A 35 5.60 3.64 33.30
C HIS A 35 6.20 3.88 34.69
N SER A 36 5.43 4.38 35.66
CA SER A 36 5.91 4.66 37.01
C SER A 36 6.28 3.39 37.79
N PRO A 37 7.24 3.44 38.73
CA PRO A 37 7.53 2.31 39.63
C PRO A 37 6.34 1.93 40.52
N ASP A 38 5.49 2.91 40.87
CA ASP A 38 4.34 2.72 41.76
C ASP A 38 3.24 1.83 41.16
N ALA A 39 3.25 1.67 39.83
CA ALA A 39 2.33 0.77 39.12
C ALA A 39 2.43 -0.68 39.59
N TRP A 40 3.63 -1.17 39.91
CA TRP A 40 3.81 -2.56 40.38
C TRP A 40 2.98 -2.85 41.63
N ALA A 41 3.06 -1.99 42.64
CA ALA A 41 2.34 -2.15 43.90
C ALA A 41 0.83 -1.89 43.73
N THR A 42 0.47 -0.85 42.99
CA THR A 42 -0.93 -0.43 42.82
C THR A 42 -1.74 -1.44 41.99
N CYS A 43 -1.19 -1.93 40.87
CA CYS A 43 -1.82 -2.95 40.04
C CYS A 43 -1.95 -4.29 40.78
N ASN A 44 -0.99 -4.63 41.65
CA ASN A 44 -1.11 -5.79 42.53
C ASN A 44 -2.34 -5.69 43.44
N VAL A 45 -2.53 -4.54 44.10
CA VAL A 45 -3.70 -4.30 44.95
C VAL A 45 -4.99 -4.38 44.15
N LEU A 46 -5.05 -3.77 42.96
CA LEU A 46 -6.23 -3.79 42.09
C LEU A 46 -6.64 -5.21 41.65
N LEU A 47 -5.66 -6.09 41.41
CA LEU A 47 -5.94 -7.46 40.97
C LEU A 47 -6.33 -8.39 42.11
N LEU A 48 -5.80 -8.20 43.32
CA LEU A 48 -6.08 -9.09 44.46
C LEU A 48 -7.33 -8.67 45.26
N THR A 49 -7.71 -7.39 45.22
CA THR A 49 -8.84 -6.86 45.99
C THR A 49 -10.20 -7.33 45.42
N PRO A 50 -11.14 -7.82 46.24
CA PRO A 50 -12.51 -8.13 45.80
C PRO A 50 -13.28 -6.88 45.33
N ASN A 51 -14.24 -7.05 44.42
CA ASN A 51 -15.22 -6.03 44.00
C ASN A 51 -14.62 -4.77 43.34
N VAL A 52 -13.45 -4.90 42.70
CA VAL A 52 -12.88 -3.85 41.84
C VAL A 52 -13.60 -3.84 40.48
N PRO A 53 -13.84 -2.67 39.86
CA PRO A 53 -14.46 -2.59 38.54
C PRO A 53 -13.71 -3.40 37.47
N PRO A 54 -14.40 -4.07 36.52
CA PRO A 54 -13.77 -4.89 35.50
C PRO A 54 -12.72 -4.14 34.66
N ALA A 55 -12.98 -2.86 34.33
CA ALA A 55 -12.04 -2.02 33.59
C ALA A 55 -10.71 -1.83 34.35
N ALA A 56 -10.76 -1.68 35.68
CA ALA A 56 -9.56 -1.53 36.51
C ALA A 56 -8.78 -2.84 36.67
N GLN A 57 -9.47 -3.99 36.68
CA GLN A 57 -8.82 -5.30 36.66
C GLN A 57 -8.09 -5.54 35.33
N LEU A 58 -8.75 -5.21 34.21
CA LEU A 58 -8.13 -5.32 32.88
C LEU A 58 -6.93 -4.38 32.73
N PHE A 59 -7.09 -3.11 33.12
CA PHE A 59 -5.99 -2.14 33.11
C PHE A 59 -4.81 -2.63 33.95
N ALA A 60 -5.05 -3.17 35.14
CA ALA A 60 -3.98 -3.70 35.99
C ALA A 60 -3.27 -4.91 35.36
N ALA A 61 -4.00 -5.82 34.72
CA ALA A 61 -3.41 -6.97 34.03
C ALA A 61 -2.59 -6.55 32.79
N GLN A 62 -3.12 -5.63 31.98
CA GLN A 62 -2.39 -5.02 30.85
C GLN A 62 -1.12 -4.29 31.32
N THR A 63 -1.23 -3.56 32.44
CA THR A 63 -0.08 -2.86 33.04
C THR A 63 0.99 -3.85 33.47
N PHE A 64 0.62 -4.98 34.09
CA PHE A 64 1.62 -6.01 34.43
C PHE A 64 2.28 -6.62 33.20
N ARG A 65 1.53 -6.92 32.13
CA ARG A 65 2.14 -7.38 30.88
C ARG A 65 3.14 -6.37 30.35
N ALA A 66 2.76 -5.10 30.22
CA ALA A 66 3.65 -4.04 29.74
C ALA A 66 4.88 -3.89 30.64
N LYS A 67 4.68 -3.89 31.96
CA LYS A 67 5.75 -3.82 32.95
C LYS A 67 6.72 -4.98 32.87
N VAL A 68 6.25 -6.21 32.68
CA VAL A 68 7.12 -7.37 32.45
C VAL A 68 7.86 -7.24 31.12
N THR A 69 7.20 -6.84 30.05
CA THR A 69 7.82 -6.71 28.72
C THR A 69 8.91 -5.64 28.70
N TYR A 70 8.75 -4.53 29.44
CA TYR A 70 9.61 -3.35 29.26
C TYR A 70 10.43 -2.93 30.47
N ASP A 71 9.92 -3.21 31.68
CA ASP A 71 10.38 -2.62 32.94
C ASP A 71 10.78 -3.69 33.98
N LEU A 72 10.92 -4.96 33.60
CA LEU A 72 11.24 -6.04 34.55
C LEU A 72 12.56 -5.80 35.30
N HIS A 73 13.50 -5.08 34.70
CA HIS A 73 14.75 -4.65 35.33
C HIS A 73 14.56 -3.79 36.60
N GLN A 74 13.35 -3.23 36.83
CA GLN A 74 12.99 -2.51 38.06
C GLN A 74 12.78 -3.46 39.26
N VAL A 75 12.59 -4.75 39.02
CA VAL A 75 12.40 -5.77 40.06
C VAL A 75 13.74 -6.45 40.33
N ASP A 76 14.23 -6.35 41.57
CA ASP A 76 15.44 -7.06 41.97
C ASP A 76 15.32 -8.56 41.68
N THR A 77 16.41 -9.16 41.19
CA THR A 77 16.45 -10.59 40.83
C THR A 77 16.06 -11.52 41.99
N ALA A 78 16.35 -11.11 43.23
CA ALA A 78 15.94 -11.82 44.45
C ALA A 78 14.42 -11.84 44.69
N ASN A 79 13.69 -10.85 44.17
CA ASN A 79 12.23 -10.70 44.34
C ASN A 79 11.42 -11.30 43.18
N LEU A 80 12.07 -11.68 42.06
CA LEU A 80 11.41 -12.33 40.92
C LEU A 80 10.60 -13.59 41.29
N PRO A 81 11.05 -14.48 42.19
CA PRO A 81 10.23 -15.61 42.65
C PRO A 81 8.93 -15.16 43.33
N SER A 82 9.00 -14.15 44.20
CA SER A 82 7.81 -13.62 44.89
C SER A 82 6.86 -12.92 43.91
N PHE A 83 7.40 -12.25 42.89
CA PHE A 83 6.61 -11.61 41.86
C PHE A 83 5.90 -12.64 40.97
N ARG A 84 6.59 -13.72 40.57
CA ARG A 84 5.97 -14.88 39.92
C ARG A 84 4.78 -15.38 40.74
N ASP A 85 5.00 -15.67 42.02
CA ASP A 85 3.95 -16.23 42.90
C ASP A 85 2.74 -15.28 43.03
N THR A 86 2.98 -13.97 42.92
CA THR A 86 1.92 -12.93 42.89
C THR A 86 1.07 -13.02 41.62
N LEU A 87 1.68 -13.16 40.44
CA LEU A 87 0.94 -13.33 39.18
C LEU A 87 0.13 -14.63 39.17
N ILE A 88 0.69 -15.70 39.72
CA ILE A 88 0.00 -17.01 39.85
C ILE A 88 -1.19 -16.90 40.80
N ALA A 89 -1.05 -16.22 41.94
CA ALA A 89 -2.14 -15.97 42.86
C ALA A 89 -3.25 -15.12 42.22
N ALA A 90 -2.88 -14.12 41.40
CA ALA A 90 -3.85 -13.32 40.64
C ALA A 90 -4.61 -14.19 39.62
N LEU A 91 -3.95 -15.10 38.90
CA LEU A 91 -4.63 -16.05 38.02
C LEU A 91 -5.61 -16.96 38.77
N HIS A 92 -5.22 -17.53 39.91
CA HIS A 92 -6.13 -18.34 40.73
C HIS A 92 -7.36 -17.54 41.18
N ARG A 93 -7.19 -16.26 41.53
CA ARG A 93 -8.30 -15.38 41.93
C ARG A 93 -9.28 -15.14 40.78
N HIS A 94 -8.76 -14.94 39.57
CA HIS A 94 -9.54 -14.57 38.38
C HIS A 94 -9.95 -15.76 37.51
N HIS A 95 -9.86 -17.00 37.99
CA HIS A 95 -10.22 -18.19 37.21
C HIS A 95 -11.66 -18.22 36.69
N THR A 96 -12.59 -17.57 37.38
CA THR A 96 -13.99 -17.36 36.95
C THR A 96 -14.25 -15.95 36.42
N GLY A 97 -13.19 -15.14 36.27
CA GLY A 97 -13.25 -13.75 35.83
C GLY A 97 -13.30 -13.58 34.31
N SER A 98 -13.08 -12.34 33.86
CA SER A 98 -13.05 -12.02 32.43
C SER A 98 -11.89 -12.72 31.72
N LYS A 99 -12.16 -13.35 30.57
CA LYS A 99 -11.14 -13.96 29.71
C LYS A 99 -10.03 -12.97 29.36
N ALA A 100 -10.37 -11.71 29.11
CA ALA A 100 -9.40 -10.67 28.78
C ALA A 100 -8.35 -10.46 29.89
N VAL A 101 -8.75 -10.53 31.17
CA VAL A 101 -7.83 -10.42 32.31
C VAL A 101 -6.91 -11.64 32.37
N ILE A 102 -7.47 -12.85 32.18
CA ILE A 102 -6.71 -14.11 32.19
C ILE A 102 -5.64 -14.09 31.09
N VAL A 103 -6.01 -13.72 29.85
CA VAL A 103 -5.08 -13.61 28.71
C VAL A 103 -3.92 -12.68 29.04
N GLN A 104 -4.19 -11.47 29.54
CA GLN A 104 -3.12 -10.50 29.86
C GLN A 104 -2.19 -10.99 30.97
N LEU A 105 -2.73 -11.67 31.99
CA LEU A 105 -1.91 -12.29 33.03
C LEU A 105 -1.08 -13.46 32.50
N CYS A 106 -1.64 -14.31 31.63
CA CYS A 106 -0.91 -15.40 30.98
C CYS A 106 0.25 -14.86 30.11
N LEU A 107 0.02 -13.78 29.35
CA LEU A 107 1.04 -13.10 28.56
C LEU A 107 2.13 -12.48 29.44
N ALA A 108 1.76 -11.85 30.57
CA ALA A 108 2.73 -11.36 31.55
C ALA A 108 3.58 -12.50 32.14
N ILE A 109 2.98 -13.65 32.43
CA ILE A 109 3.71 -14.82 32.94
C ILE A 109 4.62 -15.42 31.86
N ALA A 110 4.19 -15.48 30.59
CA ALA A 110 5.02 -15.92 29.47
C ALA A 110 6.26 -15.01 29.31
N GLY A 111 6.06 -13.69 29.30
CA GLY A 111 7.14 -12.72 29.23
C GLY A 111 8.09 -12.78 30.44
N LEU A 112 7.58 -13.10 31.63
CA LEU A 112 8.39 -13.31 32.83
C LEU A 112 9.19 -14.60 32.73
N ALA A 113 8.56 -15.70 32.31
CA ALA A 113 9.20 -17.00 32.14
C ALA A 113 10.37 -16.91 31.14
N LEU A 114 10.20 -16.16 30.06
CA LEU A 114 11.26 -15.91 29.09
C LEU A 114 12.47 -15.19 29.73
N GLN A 115 12.20 -14.13 30.50
CA GLN A 115 13.21 -13.27 31.11
C GLN A 115 13.75 -13.74 32.48
N PHE A 116 13.28 -14.87 33.02
CA PHE A 116 13.71 -15.38 34.33
C PHE A 116 14.43 -16.74 34.24
N PRO A 117 15.73 -16.78 33.91
CA PRO A 117 16.48 -18.01 33.68
C PRO A 117 16.47 -19.03 34.84
N SER A 118 16.42 -18.54 36.08
CA SER A 118 16.36 -19.43 37.26
C SER A 118 15.03 -20.18 37.38
N TRP A 119 13.98 -19.75 36.67
CA TRP A 119 12.77 -20.53 36.50
C TRP A 119 12.98 -21.55 35.37
N THR A 120 13.47 -22.72 35.77
CA THR A 120 13.96 -23.76 34.86
C THR A 120 12.88 -24.41 34.01
N ASN A 121 11.68 -24.64 34.56
CA ASN A 121 10.55 -25.17 33.81
C ASN A 121 9.23 -24.50 34.24
N ALA A 122 8.87 -23.42 33.55
CA ALA A 122 7.62 -22.71 33.79
C ALA A 122 6.39 -23.51 33.36
N VAL A 123 6.48 -24.26 32.26
CA VAL A 123 5.37 -25.09 31.74
C VAL A 123 4.96 -26.16 32.76
N GLN A 124 5.93 -26.93 33.27
CA GLN A 124 5.68 -27.94 34.32
C GLN A 124 5.07 -27.30 35.58
N PHE A 125 5.59 -26.14 36.01
CA PHE A 125 5.05 -25.44 37.17
C PHE A 125 3.58 -25.04 36.97
N MET A 126 3.22 -24.55 35.78
CA MET A 126 1.84 -24.20 35.45
C MET A 126 0.94 -25.44 35.39
N ILE A 127 1.42 -26.55 34.83
CA ILE A 127 0.71 -27.84 34.81
C ILE A 127 0.43 -28.33 36.23
N ASP A 128 1.41 -28.28 37.13
CA ASP A 128 1.24 -28.69 38.52
C ASP A 128 0.27 -27.80 39.29
N SER A 129 0.25 -26.50 38.97
CA SER A 129 -0.59 -25.50 39.66
C SER A 129 -2.06 -25.53 39.22
N PHE A 130 -2.33 -25.69 37.92
CA PHE A 130 -3.67 -25.53 37.35
C PHE A 130 -4.23 -26.79 36.67
N GLY A 131 -3.39 -27.81 36.42
CA GLY A 131 -3.78 -28.95 35.58
C GLY A 131 -4.56 -30.07 36.28
N ARG A 132 -4.64 -30.07 37.63
CA ARG A 132 -5.30 -31.12 38.43
C ARG A 132 -6.77 -30.85 38.72
N ASN A 133 -7.16 -29.58 38.84
CA ASN A 133 -8.55 -29.19 39.13
C ASN A 133 -9.25 -28.84 37.81
N PRO A 134 -10.36 -29.53 37.43
CA PRO A 134 -11.11 -29.22 36.22
C PRO A 134 -11.53 -27.75 36.07
N GLU A 135 -11.79 -27.04 37.17
CA GLU A 135 -12.16 -25.62 37.15
C GLU A 135 -11.02 -24.70 36.72
N THR A 136 -9.76 -25.13 36.89
CA THR A 136 -8.58 -24.34 36.55
C THR A 136 -7.90 -24.75 35.25
N VAL A 137 -8.28 -25.90 34.67
CA VAL A 137 -7.77 -26.36 33.37
C VAL A 137 -7.92 -25.29 32.27
N PRO A 138 -9.03 -24.52 32.18
CA PRO A 138 -9.13 -23.47 31.17
C PRO A 138 -8.03 -22.41 31.25
N ILE A 139 -7.56 -22.06 32.45
CA ILE A 139 -6.44 -21.12 32.62
C ILE A 139 -5.15 -21.73 32.10
N LEU A 140 -4.91 -23.01 32.40
CA LEU A 140 -3.72 -23.72 31.94
C LEU A 140 -3.68 -23.74 30.41
N LEU A 141 -4.80 -24.10 29.77
CA LEU A 141 -4.89 -24.12 28.31
C LEU A 141 -4.69 -22.73 27.71
N GLU A 142 -5.24 -21.68 28.33
CA GLU A 142 -5.01 -20.29 27.88
C GLU A 142 -3.52 -19.92 27.98
N PHE A 143 -2.85 -20.21 29.10
CA PHE A 143 -1.40 -19.98 29.24
C PHE A 143 -0.61 -20.73 28.17
N LEU A 144 -0.90 -22.01 27.97
CA LEU A 144 -0.21 -22.83 26.96
C LEU A 144 -0.50 -22.35 25.54
N THR A 145 -1.65 -21.72 25.28
CA THR A 145 -1.99 -21.17 23.96
C THR A 145 -1.19 -19.90 23.68
N VAL A 146 -1.16 -18.96 24.62
CA VAL A 146 -0.51 -17.66 24.42
C VAL A 146 1.02 -17.71 24.56
N LEU A 147 1.56 -18.74 25.20
CA LEU A 147 3.01 -18.91 25.39
C LEU A 147 3.78 -18.92 24.05
N PRO A 148 3.50 -19.83 23.09
CA PRO A 148 4.15 -19.80 21.78
C PRO A 148 3.85 -18.52 21.00
N GLU A 149 2.64 -17.98 21.11
CA GLU A 149 2.26 -16.74 20.41
C GLU A 149 3.10 -15.53 20.86
N GLU A 150 3.31 -15.39 22.17
CA GLU A 150 4.15 -14.32 22.73
C GLU A 150 5.62 -14.55 22.37
N LEU A 151 6.10 -15.79 22.39
CA LEU A 151 7.50 -16.11 22.11
C LEU A 151 7.86 -16.07 20.61
N ASN A 152 6.92 -16.21 19.67
CA ASN A 152 7.26 -16.07 18.25
C ASN A 152 7.01 -14.67 17.71
N ASN A 153 6.05 -13.92 18.28
CA ASN A 153 5.65 -12.63 17.74
C ASN A 153 6.17 -11.42 18.55
N ASN A 154 6.64 -11.61 19.80
CA ASN A 154 7.02 -10.48 20.67
C ASN A 154 8.53 -10.22 20.73
N HIS A 155 9.10 -9.63 19.66
CA HIS A 155 10.48 -9.13 19.64
C HIS A 155 10.72 -7.87 20.51
N LYS A 156 9.72 -7.43 21.28
CA LYS A 156 9.80 -6.20 22.10
C LYS A 156 10.48 -6.43 23.45
N ILE A 157 10.58 -7.69 23.88
CA ILE A 157 11.23 -8.08 25.13
C ILE A 157 12.74 -7.76 25.05
N PRO A 158 13.33 -7.06 26.04
CA PRO A 158 14.70 -6.54 25.98
C PRO A 158 15.74 -7.59 26.39
N ILE A 159 15.76 -8.73 25.71
CA ILE A 159 16.82 -9.74 25.83
C ILE A 159 17.58 -9.86 24.50
N THR A 160 18.78 -10.44 24.53
CA THR A 160 19.56 -10.66 23.30
C THR A 160 18.93 -11.76 22.46
N ASP A 161 19.16 -11.76 21.15
CA ASP A 161 18.61 -12.79 20.24
C ASP A 161 19.09 -14.21 20.63
N ASP A 162 20.34 -14.33 21.11
CA ASP A 162 20.90 -15.60 21.59
C ASP A 162 20.22 -16.10 22.86
N GLU A 163 20.01 -15.21 23.86
CA GLU A 163 19.27 -15.55 25.07
C GLU A 163 17.80 -15.87 24.76
N TYR A 164 17.20 -15.14 23.82
CA TYR A 164 15.84 -15.37 23.39
C TYR A 164 15.67 -16.77 22.81
N ALA A 165 16.54 -17.15 21.87
CA ALA A 165 16.52 -18.46 21.24
C ALA A 165 16.74 -19.59 22.25
N ASP A 166 17.71 -19.44 23.16
CA ASP A 166 17.96 -20.43 24.23
C ASP A 166 16.74 -20.58 25.15
N ARG A 167 16.17 -19.47 25.62
CA ARG A 167 15.03 -19.49 26.54
C ARG A 167 13.76 -20.00 25.85
N ALA A 168 13.53 -19.64 24.59
CA ALA A 168 12.41 -20.14 23.80
C ALA A 168 12.51 -21.66 23.64
N ALA A 169 13.68 -22.21 23.29
CA ALA A 169 13.88 -23.65 23.19
C ALA A 169 13.62 -24.40 24.52
N HIS A 170 13.99 -23.81 25.65
CA HIS A 170 13.72 -24.38 26.98
C HIS A 170 12.22 -24.34 27.36
N LEU A 171 11.49 -23.32 26.94
CA LEU A 171 10.07 -23.14 27.27
C LEU A 171 9.16 -23.90 26.31
N LEU A 172 9.49 -23.91 25.02
CA LEU A 172 8.70 -24.50 23.96
C LEU A 172 9.22 -25.90 23.58
N THR A 173 10.34 -25.98 22.87
CA THR A 173 10.85 -27.23 22.30
C THR A 173 11.04 -28.36 23.31
N ALA A 174 11.56 -28.04 24.50
CA ALA A 174 11.76 -29.04 25.55
C ALA A 174 10.43 -29.57 26.15
N ASN A 175 9.34 -28.79 26.08
CA ASN A 175 8.05 -29.12 26.66
C ASN A 175 7.00 -29.56 25.63
N SER A 176 7.28 -29.49 24.32
CA SER A 176 6.29 -29.78 23.26
C SER A 176 5.65 -31.17 23.38
N LYS A 177 6.46 -32.20 23.64
CA LYS A 177 5.98 -33.57 23.86
C LYS A 177 5.04 -33.67 25.06
N GLN A 178 5.42 -33.05 26.17
CA GLN A 178 4.62 -33.06 27.40
C GLN A 178 3.27 -32.36 27.18
N VAL A 179 3.27 -31.22 26.50
CA VAL A 179 2.05 -30.48 26.18
C VAL A 179 1.15 -31.31 25.27
N LEU A 180 1.69 -31.95 24.24
CA LEU A 180 0.91 -32.81 23.35
C LEU A 180 0.27 -34.00 24.09
N GLU A 181 1.00 -34.64 25.01
CA GLU A 181 0.47 -35.72 25.87
C GLU A 181 -0.64 -35.21 26.79
N LEU A 182 -0.48 -34.01 27.36
CA LEU A 182 -1.46 -33.37 28.23
C LEU A 182 -2.76 -33.03 27.47
N LEU A 183 -2.64 -32.43 26.29
CA LEU A 183 -3.78 -32.12 25.42
C LEU A 183 -4.53 -33.40 25.02
N SER A 184 -3.79 -34.48 24.72
CA SER A 184 -4.36 -35.80 24.42
C SER A 184 -5.11 -36.40 25.61
N MET A 185 -4.59 -36.23 26.83
CA MET A 185 -5.27 -36.67 28.04
C MET A 185 -6.56 -35.87 28.26
N TYR A 186 -6.53 -34.55 28.10
CA TYR A 186 -7.72 -33.71 28.30
C TYR A 186 -8.82 -34.02 27.29
N ILE A 187 -8.49 -34.15 26.00
CA ILE A 187 -9.51 -34.39 24.98
C ILE A 187 -10.27 -35.71 25.18
N GLN A 188 -9.62 -36.70 25.81
CA GLN A 188 -10.18 -38.02 26.12
C GLN A 188 -10.85 -38.11 27.50
N ALA A 189 -10.81 -37.03 28.30
CA ALA A 189 -11.35 -37.04 29.65
C ALA A 189 -12.88 -37.19 29.67
N THR A 190 -13.39 -38.04 30.56
CA THR A 190 -14.83 -38.27 30.70
C THR A 190 -15.52 -37.04 31.29
N GLY A 191 -16.56 -36.55 30.61
CA GLY A 191 -17.32 -35.37 31.05
C GLY A 191 -16.70 -34.02 30.67
N ILE A 192 -15.69 -34.00 29.78
CA ILE A 192 -15.13 -32.76 29.24
C ILE A 192 -16.20 -31.95 28.49
N THR A 193 -16.19 -30.63 28.66
CA THR A 193 -17.12 -29.72 27.97
C THR A 193 -16.57 -29.32 26.60
N HIS A 194 -17.46 -29.00 25.66
CA HIS A 194 -17.06 -28.49 24.34
C HIS A 194 -16.20 -27.22 24.41
N ALA A 195 -16.39 -26.37 25.43
CA ALA A 195 -15.56 -25.18 25.63
C ALA A 195 -14.09 -25.55 25.90
N VAL A 196 -13.84 -26.57 26.73
CA VAL A 196 -12.48 -27.05 27.01
C VAL A 196 -11.91 -27.77 25.78
N GLN A 197 -12.71 -28.53 25.04
CA GLN A 197 -12.27 -29.15 23.78
C GLN A 197 -11.83 -28.11 22.74
N SER A 198 -12.59 -27.02 22.58
CA SER A 198 -12.19 -25.91 21.71
C SER A 198 -10.89 -25.24 22.18
N GLN A 199 -10.69 -25.05 23.49
CA GLN A 199 -9.42 -24.55 24.03
C GLN A 199 -8.25 -25.51 23.81
N VAL A 200 -8.47 -26.83 23.87
CA VAL A 200 -7.46 -27.83 23.53
C VAL A 200 -7.04 -27.68 22.06
N PHE A 201 -7.98 -27.46 21.14
CA PHE A 201 -7.67 -27.20 19.74
C PHE A 201 -6.96 -25.87 19.51
N ASN A 202 -7.39 -24.78 20.15
CA ASN A 202 -6.69 -23.49 20.04
C ASN A 202 -5.26 -23.58 20.59
N CYS A 203 -5.06 -24.30 21.70
CA CYS A 203 -3.73 -24.57 22.23
C CYS A 203 -2.91 -25.39 21.24
N LEU A 204 -3.45 -26.49 20.71
CA LEU A 204 -2.74 -27.32 19.72
C LEU A 204 -2.34 -26.49 18.49
N ARG A 205 -3.25 -25.65 17.99
CA ARG A 205 -3.01 -24.73 16.88
C ARG A 205 -1.82 -23.81 17.15
N GLY A 206 -1.78 -23.14 18.31
CA GLY A 206 -0.68 -22.24 18.67
C GLY A 206 0.69 -22.93 18.68
N TRP A 207 0.74 -24.20 19.08
CA TRP A 207 1.98 -24.99 19.09
C TRP A 207 2.37 -25.55 17.71
N LEU A 208 1.40 -25.76 16.82
CA LEU A 208 1.65 -26.12 15.41
C LEU A 208 2.24 -24.92 14.65
N VAL A 209 1.57 -23.76 14.73
CA VAL A 209 2.03 -22.50 14.11
C VAL A 209 3.43 -22.10 14.60
N ALA A 210 3.78 -22.48 15.82
CA ALA A 210 5.11 -22.23 16.35
C ALA A 210 6.21 -23.17 15.83
N GLY A 211 5.85 -24.22 15.08
CA GLY A 211 6.78 -25.24 14.59
C GLY A 211 7.27 -26.21 15.69
N GLU A 212 6.68 -26.17 16.88
CA GLU A 212 7.17 -26.90 18.06
C GLU A 212 6.59 -28.31 18.17
N VAL A 213 5.32 -28.47 17.78
CA VAL A 213 4.68 -29.77 17.64
C VAL A 213 4.84 -30.22 16.18
N ARG A 214 5.68 -31.23 15.97
CA ARG A 214 5.86 -31.81 14.63
C ARG A 214 4.62 -32.62 14.23
N VAL A 215 4.21 -32.47 12.97
CA VAL A 215 3.04 -33.17 12.41
C VAL A 215 3.16 -34.70 12.55
N THR A 216 4.35 -35.26 12.37
CA THR A 216 4.62 -36.69 12.56
C THR A 216 4.36 -37.17 13.99
N GLN A 217 4.58 -36.33 15.00
CA GLN A 217 4.26 -36.65 16.40
C GLN A 217 2.75 -36.56 16.64
N LEU A 218 2.12 -35.49 16.16
CA LEU A 218 0.68 -35.30 16.25
C LEU A 218 -0.10 -36.45 15.60
N ALA A 219 0.35 -36.94 14.45
CA ALA A 219 -0.25 -38.06 13.71
C ALA A 219 -0.32 -39.38 14.52
N THR A 220 0.57 -39.56 15.50
CA THR A 220 0.55 -40.73 16.40
C THR A 220 -0.34 -40.54 17.63
N SER A 221 -0.84 -39.33 17.86
CA SER A 221 -1.68 -39.00 19.01
C SER A 221 -3.18 -39.16 18.70
N PRO A 222 -4.02 -39.33 19.73
CA PRO A 222 -5.48 -39.34 19.57
C PRO A 222 -6.05 -38.04 19.00
N LEU A 223 -5.35 -36.90 19.18
CA LEU A 223 -5.79 -35.58 18.73
C LEU A 223 -5.91 -35.51 17.20
N PHE A 224 -5.05 -36.22 16.47
CA PHE A 224 -5.08 -36.22 15.02
C PHE A 224 -6.40 -36.76 14.46
N ALA A 225 -6.83 -37.96 14.91
CA ALA A 225 -8.11 -38.52 14.48
C ALA A 225 -9.27 -37.66 14.97
N TYR A 226 -9.20 -37.19 16.22
CA TYR A 226 -10.28 -36.40 16.83
C TYR A 226 -10.49 -35.04 16.15
N ALA A 227 -9.44 -34.39 15.62
CA ALA A 227 -9.58 -33.14 14.86
C ALA A 227 -10.53 -33.30 13.67
N PHE A 228 -10.42 -34.40 12.91
CA PHE A 228 -11.33 -34.69 11.81
C PHE A 228 -12.73 -35.11 12.28
N GLU A 229 -12.84 -35.90 13.35
CA GLU A 229 -14.13 -36.30 13.93
C GLU A 229 -14.92 -35.08 14.47
N ALA A 230 -14.21 -34.09 15.01
CA ALA A 230 -14.80 -32.88 15.56
C ALA A 230 -15.50 -31.99 14.52
N LEU A 231 -15.20 -32.16 13.22
CA LEU A 231 -15.93 -31.49 12.13
C LEU A 231 -17.43 -31.89 12.08
N ALA A 232 -17.81 -33.02 12.68
CA ALA A 232 -19.23 -33.38 12.82
C ALA A 232 -19.96 -32.59 13.92
N SER A 233 -19.25 -31.83 14.76
CA SER A 233 -19.82 -31.06 15.86
C SER A 233 -19.89 -29.57 15.52
N GLU A 234 -21.09 -29.01 15.50
CA GLU A 234 -21.31 -27.56 15.26
C GLU A 234 -20.50 -26.67 16.22
N ARG A 235 -20.32 -27.11 17.47
CA ARG A 235 -19.61 -26.31 18.49
C ARG A 235 -18.10 -26.34 18.37
N LEU A 236 -17.55 -27.36 17.70
CA LEU A 236 -16.10 -27.54 17.55
C LEU A 236 -15.63 -27.28 16.12
N PHE A 237 -16.57 -27.08 15.18
CA PHE A 237 -16.31 -27.02 13.75
C PHE A 237 -15.20 -26.01 13.41
N ASP A 238 -15.33 -24.75 13.83
CA ASP A 238 -14.35 -23.71 13.50
C ASP A 238 -12.97 -24.01 14.08
N SER A 239 -12.90 -24.41 15.35
CA SER A 239 -11.62 -24.78 15.98
C SER A 239 -10.97 -25.99 15.32
N ALA A 240 -11.76 -26.96 14.86
CA ALA A 240 -11.28 -28.12 14.13
C ALA A 240 -10.78 -27.76 12.73
N VAL A 241 -11.51 -26.90 12.00
CA VAL A 241 -11.10 -26.34 10.71
C VAL A 241 -9.74 -25.65 10.85
N ASP A 242 -9.59 -24.77 11.84
CA ASP A 242 -8.35 -24.03 12.04
C ASP A 242 -7.17 -24.97 12.34
N VAL A 243 -7.35 -25.97 13.22
CA VAL A 243 -6.29 -26.98 13.50
C VAL A 243 -5.94 -27.78 12.25
N ILE A 244 -6.92 -28.19 11.45
CA ILE A 244 -6.69 -28.98 10.23
C ILE A 244 -5.96 -28.16 9.18
N CYS A 245 -6.31 -26.88 9.01
CA CYS A 245 -5.58 -25.97 8.13
C CYS A 245 -4.10 -25.86 8.55
N GLU A 246 -3.81 -25.57 9.83
CA GLU A 246 -2.41 -25.48 10.29
C GLU A 246 -1.68 -26.83 10.19
N LEU A 247 -2.36 -27.93 10.51
CA LEU A 247 -1.82 -29.28 10.36
C LEU A 247 -1.38 -29.56 8.92
N ILE A 248 -2.13 -29.10 7.93
CA ILE A 248 -1.78 -29.21 6.52
C ILE A 248 -0.63 -28.25 6.19
N HIS A 249 -0.73 -26.99 6.59
CA HIS A 249 0.26 -25.95 6.33
C HIS A 249 1.68 -26.37 6.77
N GLU A 250 1.79 -26.94 7.98
CA GLU A 250 3.05 -27.42 8.55
C GLU A 250 3.67 -28.61 7.79
N THR A 251 2.98 -29.18 6.80
CA THR A 251 3.52 -30.22 5.90
C THR A 251 4.08 -29.67 4.58
N GLN A 252 4.25 -28.36 4.46
CA GLN A 252 4.81 -27.70 3.27
C GLN A 252 6.17 -28.25 2.82
N GLU A 253 7.00 -28.70 3.76
CA GLU A 253 8.19 -29.52 3.48
C GLU A 253 7.76 -30.96 3.23
N ILE A 254 7.35 -31.21 1.98
CA ILE A 254 6.66 -32.45 1.55
C ILE A 254 7.49 -33.70 1.82
N ASP A 255 8.79 -33.68 1.50
CA ASP A 255 9.65 -34.87 1.60
C ASP A 255 9.82 -35.33 3.06
N ASP A 256 9.93 -34.38 4.00
CA ASP A 256 10.11 -34.66 5.43
C ASP A 256 8.80 -35.15 6.09
N ASN A 257 7.65 -34.74 5.55
CA ASN A 257 6.33 -34.99 6.14
C ASN A 257 5.48 -36.03 5.40
N MET A 258 6.02 -36.68 4.35
CA MET A 258 5.29 -37.67 3.55
C MET A 258 4.51 -38.71 4.36
N PRO A 259 5.06 -39.33 5.43
CA PRO A 259 4.31 -40.31 6.23
C PRO A 259 3.05 -39.74 6.89
N ALA A 260 3.06 -38.45 7.24
CA ALA A 260 1.88 -37.79 7.77
C ALA A 260 0.89 -37.40 6.66
N ILE A 261 1.39 -36.94 5.51
CA ILE A 261 0.57 -36.63 4.33
C ILE A 261 -0.24 -37.86 3.91
N GLU A 262 0.38 -39.06 3.90
CA GLU A 262 -0.28 -40.33 3.62
C GLU A 262 -1.44 -40.66 4.58
N LEU A 263 -1.42 -40.13 5.81
CA LEU A 263 -2.51 -40.27 6.79
C LEU A 263 -3.57 -39.18 6.65
N ILE A 264 -3.17 -37.97 6.24
CA ILE A 264 -4.06 -36.80 6.08
C ILE A 264 -4.93 -36.95 4.83
N VAL A 265 -4.33 -37.30 3.69
CA VAL A 265 -5.01 -37.28 2.38
C VAL A 265 -6.27 -38.16 2.34
N PRO A 266 -6.28 -39.42 2.83
CA PRO A 266 -7.49 -40.23 2.82
C PRO A 266 -8.65 -39.62 3.63
N ARG A 267 -8.33 -38.90 4.73
CA ARG A 267 -9.32 -38.22 5.56
C ARG A 267 -9.87 -36.99 4.86
N LEU A 268 -9.02 -36.21 4.18
CA LEU A 268 -9.47 -35.08 3.36
C LEU A 268 -10.42 -35.53 2.25
N ILE A 269 -10.08 -36.61 1.54
CA ILE A 269 -10.94 -37.16 0.48
C ILE A 269 -12.30 -37.61 1.05
N ALA A 270 -12.31 -38.19 2.25
CA ALA A 270 -13.53 -38.59 2.94
C ALA A 270 -14.44 -37.41 3.36
N LEU A 271 -13.93 -36.17 3.40
CA LEU A 271 -14.73 -34.98 3.66
C LEU A 271 -15.49 -34.50 2.42
N LYS A 272 -15.08 -34.86 1.20
CA LYS A 272 -15.69 -34.37 -0.04
C LYS A 272 -17.23 -34.55 -0.09
N PRO A 273 -17.82 -35.71 0.29
CA PRO A 273 -19.28 -35.87 0.30
C PRO A 273 -20.04 -34.91 1.25
N GLN A 274 -19.34 -34.29 2.21
CA GLN A 274 -19.95 -33.31 3.11
C GLN A 274 -20.29 -32.01 2.39
N LEU A 275 -19.61 -31.65 1.28
CA LEU A 275 -19.95 -30.46 0.50
C LEU A 275 -21.37 -30.52 -0.08
N VAL A 276 -21.80 -31.71 -0.50
CA VAL A 276 -23.16 -31.95 -0.99
C VAL A 276 -24.16 -32.02 0.18
N THR A 277 -23.78 -32.71 1.26
CA THR A 277 -24.67 -32.94 2.41
C THR A 277 -24.95 -31.65 3.18
N GLN A 278 -23.96 -30.76 3.30
CA GLN A 278 -24.01 -29.51 4.05
C GLN A 278 -24.21 -28.29 3.13
N ARG A 279 -24.68 -28.50 1.89
CA ARG A 279 -24.81 -27.45 0.87
C ARG A 279 -25.64 -26.26 1.34
N ASP A 280 -26.65 -26.49 2.17
CA ASP A 280 -27.54 -25.44 2.69
C ASP A 280 -26.99 -24.74 3.94
N GLU A 281 -25.76 -25.04 4.37
CA GLU A 281 -25.07 -24.44 5.51
C GLU A 281 -23.80 -23.68 5.07
N PRO A 282 -23.90 -22.38 4.69
CA PRO A 282 -22.79 -21.61 4.15
C PRO A 282 -21.55 -21.57 5.05
N ASP A 283 -21.73 -21.44 6.37
CA ASP A 283 -20.62 -21.40 7.33
C ASP A 283 -19.80 -22.71 7.31
N LYS A 284 -20.46 -23.85 7.15
CA LYS A 284 -19.78 -25.15 7.02
C LYS A 284 -19.06 -25.27 5.67
N ILE A 285 -19.70 -24.86 4.58
CA ILE A 285 -19.06 -24.86 3.25
C ILE A 285 -17.82 -23.96 3.25
N LYS A 286 -17.90 -22.79 3.91
CA LYS A 286 -16.76 -21.90 4.10
C LYS A 286 -15.60 -22.60 4.84
N GLY A 287 -15.88 -23.31 5.92
CA GLY A 287 -14.87 -24.08 6.65
C GLY A 287 -14.24 -25.19 5.80
N TYR A 288 -15.04 -25.96 5.05
CA TYR A 288 -14.52 -26.98 4.15
C TYR A 288 -13.71 -26.38 2.99
N ALA A 289 -14.15 -25.26 2.41
CA ALA A 289 -13.41 -24.55 1.37
C ALA A 289 -12.01 -24.14 1.86
N ARG A 290 -11.88 -23.64 3.11
CA ARG A 290 -10.59 -23.34 3.73
C ARG A 290 -9.69 -24.58 3.82
N ILE A 291 -10.22 -25.71 4.31
CA ILE A 291 -9.45 -26.96 4.43
C ILE A 291 -8.96 -27.45 3.05
N PHE A 292 -9.85 -27.50 2.06
CA PHE A 292 -9.51 -28.00 0.74
C PHE A 292 -8.55 -27.07 0.00
N SER A 293 -8.75 -25.75 0.08
CA SER A 293 -7.83 -24.77 -0.49
C SER A 293 -6.43 -24.87 0.12
N GLU A 294 -6.31 -24.96 1.46
CA GLU A 294 -5.02 -25.12 2.13
C GLU A 294 -4.30 -26.41 1.67
N ALA A 295 -5.04 -27.52 1.56
CA ALA A 295 -4.52 -28.77 1.03
C ALA A 295 -4.07 -28.65 -0.43
N GLY A 296 -4.87 -28.00 -1.27
CA GLY A 296 -4.56 -27.79 -2.68
C GLY A 296 -3.30 -26.95 -2.88
N GLU A 297 -3.14 -25.89 -2.08
CA GLU A 297 -1.98 -24.98 -2.15
C GLU A 297 -0.69 -25.65 -1.64
N THR A 298 -0.78 -26.34 -0.50
CA THR A 298 0.34 -27.04 0.12
C THR A 298 0.81 -28.19 -0.77
N TYR A 299 -0.11 -29.04 -1.24
CA TYR A 299 0.20 -30.24 -2.00
C TYR A 299 0.24 -30.06 -3.52
N ARG A 300 0.38 -28.82 -4.01
CA ARG A 300 0.37 -28.49 -5.46
C ARG A 300 1.33 -29.33 -6.30
N ILE A 301 2.51 -29.66 -5.77
CA ILE A 301 3.51 -30.47 -6.48
C ILE A 301 3.04 -31.93 -6.56
N LEU A 302 2.48 -32.47 -5.48
CA LEU A 302 1.94 -33.82 -5.43
C LEU A 302 0.71 -34.00 -6.33
N LEU A 303 -0.13 -32.97 -6.46
CA LEU A 303 -1.24 -32.97 -7.44
C LEU A 303 -0.73 -33.27 -8.85
N LEU A 304 0.41 -32.69 -9.25
CA LEU A 304 0.97 -32.86 -10.59
C LEU A 304 1.75 -34.18 -10.75
N GLN A 305 2.38 -34.68 -9.69
CA GLN A 305 3.16 -35.92 -9.73
C GLN A 305 2.30 -37.18 -9.57
N HIS A 306 1.26 -37.10 -8.74
CA HIS A 306 0.38 -38.21 -8.34
C HIS A 306 -1.09 -37.85 -8.56
N THR A 307 -1.43 -37.42 -9.78
CA THR A 307 -2.73 -36.83 -10.10
C THR A 307 -3.91 -37.70 -9.66
N GLU A 308 -3.94 -39.00 -9.99
CA GLU A 308 -5.09 -39.85 -9.65
C GLU A 308 -5.41 -39.89 -8.15
N THR A 309 -4.38 -39.86 -7.30
CA THR A 309 -4.55 -39.94 -5.84
C THR A 309 -5.07 -38.63 -5.25
N PHE A 310 -4.56 -37.49 -5.73
CA PHE A 310 -4.84 -36.19 -5.12
C PHE A 310 -5.94 -35.40 -5.86
N PHE A 311 -6.34 -35.80 -7.07
CA PHE A 311 -7.34 -35.09 -7.86
C PHE A 311 -8.70 -34.89 -7.15
N PRO A 312 -9.19 -35.79 -6.27
CA PRO A 312 -10.42 -35.53 -5.52
C PRO A 312 -10.40 -34.24 -4.68
N ILE A 313 -9.21 -33.75 -4.28
CA ILE A 313 -9.06 -32.45 -3.61
C ILE A 313 -9.37 -31.32 -4.60
N VAL A 314 -8.90 -31.40 -5.84
CA VAL A 314 -9.21 -30.41 -6.89
C VAL A 314 -10.68 -30.40 -7.22
N GLU A 315 -11.31 -31.58 -7.28
CA GLU A 315 -12.76 -31.66 -7.48
C GLU A 315 -13.53 -30.99 -6.35
N ALA A 316 -13.13 -31.21 -5.09
CA ALA A 316 -13.74 -30.55 -3.93
C ALA A 316 -13.59 -29.02 -3.97
N ILE A 317 -12.41 -28.51 -4.36
CA ILE A 317 -12.19 -27.07 -4.54
C ILE A 317 -13.05 -26.53 -5.70
N GLY A 318 -13.20 -27.30 -6.79
CA GLY A 318 -14.09 -26.98 -7.90
C GLY A 318 -15.56 -26.88 -7.49
N GLU A 319 -16.04 -27.80 -6.64
CA GLU A 319 -17.38 -27.74 -6.05
C GLU A 319 -17.56 -26.49 -5.17
N CYS A 320 -16.54 -26.13 -4.37
CA CYS A 320 -16.55 -24.90 -3.57
C CYS A 320 -16.55 -23.63 -4.46
N SER A 321 -15.82 -23.66 -5.58
CA SER A 321 -15.78 -22.56 -6.55
C SER A 321 -17.13 -22.36 -7.24
N ALA A 322 -17.90 -23.44 -7.40
CA ALA A 322 -19.24 -23.45 -7.98
C ALA A 322 -20.35 -23.09 -6.97
N TYR A 323 -20.00 -22.80 -5.72
CA TYR A 323 -20.98 -22.46 -4.70
C TYR A 323 -21.65 -21.11 -5.00
N PRO A 324 -22.98 -20.95 -4.76
CA PRO A 324 -23.70 -19.72 -5.12
C PRO A 324 -23.31 -18.47 -4.31
N ASP A 325 -22.81 -18.66 -3.08
CA ASP A 325 -22.41 -17.56 -2.21
C ASP A 325 -21.03 -17.01 -2.61
N LEU A 326 -21.01 -15.79 -3.13
CA LEU A 326 -19.82 -15.12 -3.63
C LEU A 326 -18.85 -14.70 -2.53
N ASP A 327 -19.22 -14.78 -1.25
CA ASP A 327 -18.29 -14.57 -0.13
C ASP A 327 -17.39 -15.79 0.13
N ILE A 328 -17.78 -16.97 -0.37
CA ILE A 328 -17.04 -18.23 -0.18
C ILE A 328 -16.11 -18.52 -1.36
N VAL A 329 -16.58 -18.26 -2.58
CA VAL A 329 -15.82 -18.50 -3.83
C VAL A 329 -14.38 -17.97 -3.80
N PRO A 330 -14.06 -16.77 -3.27
CA PRO A 330 -12.72 -16.19 -3.25
C PRO A 330 -11.69 -17.04 -2.50
N ILE A 331 -12.11 -17.85 -1.53
CA ILE A 331 -11.24 -18.76 -0.75
C ILE A 331 -10.52 -19.76 -1.67
N THR A 332 -11.07 -20.02 -2.86
CA THR A 332 -10.51 -20.97 -3.84
C THR A 332 -9.54 -20.33 -4.82
N PHE A 333 -9.53 -19.00 -4.97
CA PHE A 333 -8.77 -18.32 -6.02
C PHE A 333 -7.25 -18.44 -5.87
N PRO A 334 -6.64 -18.31 -4.66
CA PRO A 334 -5.20 -18.43 -4.53
C PRO A 334 -4.69 -19.82 -4.94
N PHE A 335 -5.46 -20.89 -4.67
CA PHE A 335 -5.20 -22.23 -5.18
C PHE A 335 -5.17 -22.28 -6.72
N TRP A 336 -6.23 -21.81 -7.38
CA TRP A 336 -6.32 -21.86 -8.84
C TRP A 336 -5.19 -21.07 -9.50
N MET A 337 -4.92 -19.86 -9.02
CA MET A 337 -3.82 -19.03 -9.51
C MET A 337 -2.47 -19.74 -9.37
N ARG A 338 -2.13 -20.26 -8.18
CA ARG A 338 -0.84 -20.93 -7.94
C ARG A 338 -0.71 -22.24 -8.71
N LEU A 339 -1.80 -23.01 -8.84
CA LEU A 339 -1.81 -24.23 -9.63
C LEU A 339 -1.59 -23.91 -11.12
N ALA A 340 -2.24 -22.88 -11.66
CA ALA A 340 -2.08 -22.43 -13.04
C ALA A 340 -0.62 -22.03 -13.32
N GLN A 341 -0.01 -21.26 -12.41
CA GLN A 341 1.41 -20.88 -12.49
C GLN A 341 2.35 -22.10 -12.43
N THR A 342 2.03 -23.10 -11.60
CA THR A 342 2.85 -24.32 -11.43
C THR A 342 2.72 -25.27 -12.63
N ILE A 343 1.54 -25.31 -13.27
CA ILE A 343 1.32 -26.02 -14.53
C ILE A 343 2.07 -25.28 -15.65
N GLY A 344 1.88 -23.96 -15.75
CA GLY A 344 2.49 -23.09 -16.74
C GLY A 344 2.39 -23.64 -18.16
N LYS A 345 3.44 -23.46 -18.96
CA LYS A 345 3.54 -23.98 -20.33
C LYS A 345 4.14 -25.40 -20.40
N LYS A 346 3.88 -26.26 -19.39
CA LYS A 346 4.36 -27.65 -19.44
C LYS A 346 3.80 -28.36 -20.69
N PRO A 347 4.64 -29.11 -21.43
CA PRO A 347 4.23 -29.70 -22.71
C PRO A 347 3.21 -30.84 -22.58
N SER A 348 3.10 -31.44 -21.39
CA SER A 348 2.12 -32.48 -21.08
C SER A 348 1.41 -32.12 -19.78
N VAL A 349 0.12 -31.84 -19.87
CA VAL A 349 -0.78 -31.57 -18.73
C VAL A 349 -1.83 -32.67 -18.74
N SER A 350 -2.12 -33.25 -17.57
CA SER A 350 -3.16 -34.28 -17.46
C SER A 350 -4.51 -33.73 -17.95
N PRO A 351 -5.28 -34.50 -18.75
CA PRO A 351 -6.62 -34.10 -19.19
C PRO A 351 -7.55 -33.70 -18.05
N LEU A 352 -7.37 -34.32 -16.87
CA LEU A 352 -8.14 -34.02 -15.66
C LEU A 352 -8.01 -32.55 -15.23
N PHE A 353 -6.80 -31.98 -15.29
CA PHE A 353 -6.62 -30.56 -14.97
C PHE A 353 -7.20 -29.66 -16.06
N LEU A 354 -7.06 -30.02 -17.33
CA LEU A 354 -7.69 -29.26 -18.41
C LEU A 354 -9.22 -29.24 -18.26
N ASP A 355 -9.83 -30.36 -17.90
CA ASP A 355 -11.28 -30.42 -17.66
C ASP A 355 -11.69 -29.66 -16.39
N ALA A 356 -10.88 -29.68 -15.34
CA ALA A 356 -11.10 -28.86 -14.14
C ALA A 356 -11.08 -27.35 -14.45
N TYR A 357 -10.08 -26.85 -15.18
CA TYR A 357 -10.03 -25.43 -15.57
C TYR A 357 -11.16 -25.05 -16.55
N ARG A 358 -11.60 -25.97 -17.43
CA ARG A 358 -12.79 -25.72 -18.28
C ARG A 358 -14.07 -25.60 -17.45
N ALA A 359 -14.22 -26.44 -16.42
CA ALA A 359 -15.33 -26.38 -15.49
C ALA A 359 -15.29 -25.07 -14.68
N LEU A 360 -14.12 -24.73 -14.13
CA LEU A 360 -13.90 -23.48 -13.40
C LEU A 360 -14.25 -22.27 -14.27
N MET A 361 -13.73 -22.20 -15.50
CA MET A 361 -14.04 -21.12 -16.43
C MET A 361 -15.55 -20.92 -16.63
N ARG A 362 -16.30 -22.01 -16.83
CA ARG A 362 -17.76 -21.96 -16.97
C ARG A 362 -18.42 -21.43 -15.71
N VAL A 363 -18.01 -21.94 -14.55
CA VAL A 363 -18.50 -21.52 -13.23
C VAL A 363 -18.28 -20.03 -12.99
N ILE A 364 -17.07 -19.53 -13.23
CA ILE A 364 -16.75 -18.11 -13.06
C ILE A 364 -17.56 -17.24 -14.02
N ILE A 365 -17.77 -17.66 -15.27
CA ILE A 365 -18.65 -16.94 -16.21
C ILE A 365 -20.10 -16.93 -15.70
N THR A 366 -20.58 -18.00 -15.09
CA THR A 366 -21.90 -18.02 -14.44
C THR A 366 -21.97 -17.02 -13.29
N HIS A 367 -20.96 -16.97 -12.42
CA HIS A 367 -20.90 -16.01 -11.31
C HIS A 367 -20.75 -14.54 -11.73
N LEU A 368 -20.29 -14.28 -12.96
CA LEU A 368 -20.23 -12.94 -13.55
C LEU A 368 -21.60 -12.36 -13.96
N HIS A 369 -22.68 -13.15 -13.93
CA HIS A 369 -24.01 -12.70 -14.31
C HIS A 369 -24.54 -11.67 -13.30
N PHE A 370 -25.07 -10.58 -13.82
CA PHE A 370 -25.80 -9.64 -12.98
C PHE A 370 -27.06 -10.29 -12.38
N PRO A 371 -27.45 -9.93 -11.15
CA PRO A 371 -28.71 -10.39 -10.56
C PRO A 371 -29.92 -10.07 -11.46
N SER A 372 -30.87 -11.00 -11.56
CA SER A 372 -32.09 -10.81 -12.35
C SER A 372 -33.02 -9.73 -11.78
N ASP A 373 -33.03 -9.57 -10.45
CA ASP A 373 -33.84 -8.57 -9.72
C ASP A 373 -32.92 -7.46 -9.19
N SER A 374 -32.88 -6.32 -9.90
CA SER A 374 -32.05 -5.16 -9.53
C SER A 374 -32.67 -4.28 -8.43
N THR A 375 -33.91 -4.56 -8.00
CA THR A 375 -34.67 -3.74 -7.05
C THR A 375 -34.30 -3.97 -5.58
N SER A 376 -33.55 -5.04 -5.26
CA SER A 376 -33.17 -5.43 -3.90
C SER A 376 -31.72 -5.13 -3.54
N VAL A 377 -30.88 -4.73 -4.50
CA VAL A 377 -29.44 -4.54 -4.28
C VAL A 377 -29.14 -3.10 -3.91
N SER A 378 -28.50 -2.88 -2.77
CA SER A 378 -28.04 -1.55 -2.36
C SER A 378 -26.95 -1.03 -3.29
N ALA A 379 -26.74 0.30 -3.32
CA ALA A 379 -25.68 0.89 -4.14
C ALA A 379 -24.28 0.37 -3.77
N GLN A 380 -24.05 0.03 -2.49
CA GLN A 380 -22.80 -0.53 -2.01
C GLN A 380 -22.60 -1.96 -2.52
N GLU A 381 -23.59 -2.85 -2.37
CA GLU A 381 -23.50 -4.22 -2.86
C GLU A 381 -23.33 -4.29 -4.38
N ALA A 382 -23.94 -3.35 -5.12
CA ALA A 382 -23.75 -3.25 -6.56
C ALA A 382 -22.29 -2.88 -6.92
N GLU A 383 -21.66 -2.01 -6.13
CA GLU A 383 -20.26 -1.63 -6.32
C GLU A 383 -19.30 -2.74 -5.89
N ASP A 384 -19.57 -3.40 -4.77
CA ASP A 384 -18.81 -4.55 -4.28
C ASP A 384 -18.85 -5.68 -5.32
N PHE A 385 -20.01 -5.95 -5.92
CA PHE A 385 -20.12 -6.90 -7.02
C PHE A 385 -19.29 -6.46 -8.23
N ARG A 386 -19.35 -5.19 -8.67
CA ARG A 386 -18.53 -4.70 -9.78
C ARG A 386 -17.03 -4.88 -9.53
N SER A 387 -16.57 -4.53 -8.33
CA SER A 387 -15.19 -4.75 -7.90
C SER A 387 -14.84 -6.23 -7.94
N PHE A 388 -15.72 -7.08 -7.40
CA PHE A 388 -15.50 -8.53 -7.37
C PHE A 388 -15.46 -9.19 -8.75
N ARG A 389 -16.20 -8.66 -9.75
CA ARG A 389 -16.10 -9.12 -11.15
C ARG A 389 -14.69 -8.98 -11.71
N HIS A 390 -13.93 -7.98 -11.29
CA HIS A 390 -12.52 -7.86 -11.69
C HIS A 390 -11.65 -8.96 -11.10
N VAL A 391 -11.86 -9.32 -9.83
CA VAL A 391 -11.17 -10.44 -9.17
C VAL A 391 -11.49 -11.76 -9.87
N MET A 392 -12.76 -12.01 -10.20
CA MET A 392 -13.16 -13.16 -11.03
C MET A 392 -12.53 -13.12 -12.42
N GLY A 393 -12.37 -11.93 -13.00
CA GLY A 393 -11.67 -11.71 -14.26
C GLY A 393 -10.20 -12.14 -14.22
N ASP A 394 -9.51 -11.98 -13.09
CA ASP A 394 -8.13 -12.47 -12.91
C ASP A 394 -8.08 -14.00 -12.87
N THR A 395 -9.01 -14.65 -12.15
CA THR A 395 -9.15 -16.12 -12.18
C THR A 395 -9.40 -16.66 -13.60
N LEU A 396 -10.10 -15.92 -14.46
CA LEU A 396 -10.27 -16.31 -15.88
C LEU A 396 -8.97 -16.21 -16.69
N LYS A 397 -8.05 -15.30 -16.34
CA LYS A 397 -6.72 -15.26 -16.96
C LYS A 397 -5.89 -16.46 -16.52
N ASP A 398 -6.01 -16.89 -15.26
CA ASP A 398 -5.38 -18.13 -14.79
C ASP A 398 -5.89 -19.36 -15.58
N CYS A 399 -7.19 -19.40 -15.90
CA CYS A 399 -7.74 -20.41 -16.83
C CYS A 399 -7.07 -20.34 -18.21
N CYS A 400 -6.85 -19.14 -18.77
CA CYS A 400 -6.19 -18.95 -20.05
C CYS A 400 -4.74 -19.44 -20.04
N LEU A 401 -4.02 -19.28 -18.92
CA LEU A 401 -2.65 -19.76 -18.77
C LEU A 401 -2.54 -21.28 -18.97
N VAL A 402 -3.55 -22.04 -18.54
CA VAL A 402 -3.59 -23.51 -18.63
C VAL A 402 -4.25 -24.00 -19.93
N LEU A 403 -5.40 -23.42 -20.30
CA LEU A 403 -6.21 -23.86 -21.44
C LEU A 403 -5.79 -23.26 -22.77
N ARG A 404 -4.96 -22.20 -22.73
CA ARG A 404 -4.68 -21.25 -23.81
C ARG A 404 -5.84 -20.30 -24.08
N THR A 405 -5.48 -19.05 -24.41
CA THR A 405 -6.41 -17.95 -24.61
C THR A 405 -7.39 -18.21 -25.77
N ASP A 406 -6.93 -18.78 -26.88
CA ASP A 406 -7.74 -19.11 -28.06
C ASP A 406 -8.88 -20.08 -27.72
N ALA A 407 -8.57 -21.16 -27.00
CA ALA A 407 -9.55 -22.16 -26.60
C ALA A 407 -10.60 -21.57 -25.63
N CYS A 408 -10.15 -20.74 -24.68
CA CYS A 408 -11.03 -20.02 -23.76
C CYS A 408 -11.97 -19.06 -24.51
N LEU A 409 -11.43 -18.19 -25.37
CA LEU A 409 -12.23 -17.23 -26.12
C LEU A 409 -13.24 -17.90 -27.06
N LEU A 410 -12.85 -18.98 -27.74
CA LEU A 410 -13.76 -19.75 -28.59
C LEU A 410 -14.89 -20.42 -27.78
N ALA A 411 -14.58 -20.94 -26.59
CA ALA A 411 -15.59 -21.50 -25.71
C ALA A 411 -16.59 -20.42 -25.23
N THR A 412 -16.11 -19.23 -24.86
CA THR A 412 -16.97 -18.10 -24.51
C THR A 412 -17.78 -17.60 -25.70
N TYR A 413 -17.19 -17.58 -26.91
CA TYR A 413 -17.89 -17.24 -28.15
C TYR A 413 -19.05 -18.19 -28.41
N GLN A 414 -18.84 -19.49 -28.23
CA GLN A 414 -19.88 -20.50 -28.36
C GLN A 414 -21.04 -20.25 -27.39
N MET A 415 -20.78 -19.84 -26.15
CA MET A 415 -21.83 -19.47 -25.17
C MET A 415 -22.71 -18.33 -25.70
N ILE A 416 -22.10 -17.27 -26.24
CA ILE A 416 -22.85 -16.13 -26.80
C ILE A 416 -23.66 -16.56 -28.03
N THR A 417 -23.07 -17.30 -28.96
CA THR A 417 -23.79 -17.75 -30.15
C THR A 417 -24.94 -18.71 -29.82
N ALA A 418 -24.79 -19.54 -28.78
CA ALA A 418 -25.86 -20.39 -28.28
C ALA A 418 -27.01 -19.55 -27.71
N ALA A 419 -26.70 -18.54 -26.89
CA ALA A 419 -27.71 -17.60 -26.37
C ALA A 419 -28.44 -16.86 -27.50
N LEU A 420 -27.71 -16.37 -28.51
CA LEU A 420 -28.28 -15.67 -29.67
C LEU A 420 -29.13 -16.58 -30.58
N SER A 421 -28.91 -17.89 -30.55
CA SER A 421 -29.73 -18.85 -31.32
C SER A 421 -31.08 -19.17 -30.68
N GLY A 422 -31.29 -18.74 -29.43
CA GLY A 422 -32.57 -18.84 -28.73
C GLY A 422 -33.65 -17.91 -29.28
N SER A 423 -34.88 -18.07 -28.79
CA SER A 423 -35.99 -17.19 -29.18
C SER A 423 -35.74 -15.74 -28.69
N PRO A 424 -35.91 -14.71 -29.52
CA PRO A 424 -35.63 -13.31 -29.14
C PRO A 424 -36.38 -12.82 -27.90
N GLU A 425 -37.53 -13.40 -27.59
CA GLU A 425 -38.35 -13.04 -26.41
C GLU A 425 -37.83 -13.65 -25.09
N THR A 426 -36.90 -14.61 -25.15
CA THR A 426 -36.38 -15.34 -23.97
C THR A 426 -34.91 -15.05 -23.67
N ILE A 427 -34.20 -14.31 -24.54
CA ILE A 427 -32.77 -14.04 -24.35
C ILE A 427 -32.59 -13.06 -23.19
N SER A 428 -32.00 -13.53 -22.10
CA SER A 428 -31.57 -12.67 -21.01
C SER A 428 -30.29 -11.95 -21.44
N TRP A 429 -30.27 -10.61 -21.34
CA TRP A 429 -29.08 -9.83 -21.70
C TRP A 429 -27.86 -10.21 -20.85
N GLN A 430 -28.08 -10.75 -19.64
CA GLN A 430 -27.04 -11.26 -18.74
C GLN A 430 -26.29 -12.45 -19.33
N GLU A 431 -27.00 -13.34 -20.05
CA GLU A 431 -26.39 -14.50 -20.74
C GLU A 431 -25.46 -14.10 -21.88
N ILE A 432 -25.55 -12.85 -22.34
CA ILE A 432 -24.67 -12.26 -23.36
C ILE A 432 -23.59 -11.40 -22.70
N GLU A 433 -23.97 -10.53 -21.75
CA GLU A 433 -23.05 -9.58 -21.13
C GLU A 433 -21.96 -10.24 -20.29
N ALA A 434 -22.28 -11.27 -19.50
CA ALA A 434 -21.28 -11.93 -18.64
C ALA A 434 -20.18 -12.64 -19.46
N PRO A 435 -20.51 -13.41 -20.54
CA PRO A 435 -19.52 -13.87 -21.49
C PRO A 435 -18.72 -12.75 -22.18
N LEU A 436 -19.33 -11.62 -22.54
CA LEU A 436 -18.59 -10.48 -23.13
C LEU A 436 -17.59 -9.88 -22.11
N PHE A 437 -17.99 -9.73 -20.85
CA PHE A 437 -17.09 -9.30 -19.77
C PHE A 437 -15.92 -10.29 -19.60
N ALA A 438 -16.20 -11.60 -19.64
CA ALA A 438 -15.17 -12.63 -19.59
C ALA A 438 -14.20 -12.53 -20.78
N MET A 439 -14.71 -12.37 -22.01
CA MET A 439 -13.88 -12.15 -23.22
C MET A 439 -12.99 -10.91 -23.10
N ARG A 440 -13.50 -9.82 -22.52
CA ARG A 440 -12.71 -8.62 -22.28
C ARG A 440 -11.59 -8.87 -21.27
N SER A 441 -11.87 -9.62 -20.21
CA SER A 441 -10.91 -9.93 -19.14
C SER A 441 -9.80 -10.86 -19.64
N MET A 442 -10.16 -11.91 -20.37
CA MET A 442 -9.23 -12.86 -20.99
C MET A 442 -8.48 -12.26 -22.19
N GLY A 443 -9.07 -11.29 -22.89
CA GLY A 443 -8.45 -10.63 -24.03
C GLY A 443 -7.17 -9.85 -23.73
N ALA A 444 -6.81 -9.67 -22.45
CA ALA A 444 -5.50 -9.15 -22.07
C ALA A 444 -4.35 -10.13 -22.38
N GLU A 445 -4.64 -11.42 -22.50
CA GLU A 445 -3.66 -12.50 -22.72
C GLU A 445 -3.57 -12.96 -24.19
N ILE A 446 -4.18 -12.22 -25.12
CA ILE A 446 -4.25 -12.60 -26.54
C ILE A 446 -2.98 -12.19 -27.28
N ASP A 447 -2.52 -13.06 -28.19
CA ASP A 447 -1.49 -12.70 -29.16
C ASP A 447 -2.13 -11.83 -30.27
N PRO A 448 -1.61 -10.63 -30.57
CA PRO A 448 -2.13 -9.79 -31.66
C PRO A 448 -2.14 -10.46 -33.04
N SER A 449 -1.40 -11.55 -33.23
CA SER A 449 -1.39 -12.36 -34.46
C SER A 449 -2.42 -13.49 -34.50
N ASP A 450 -3.33 -13.59 -33.52
CA ASP A 450 -4.43 -14.56 -33.54
C ASP A 450 -5.25 -14.46 -34.84
N ASN A 451 -5.62 -15.59 -35.44
CA ASN A 451 -6.38 -15.60 -36.68
C ASN A 451 -7.61 -16.52 -36.59
N ASP A 452 -8.02 -16.91 -35.38
CA ASP A 452 -9.13 -17.86 -35.18
C ASP A 452 -10.22 -17.30 -34.27
N ALA A 453 -9.87 -16.91 -33.04
CA ALA A 453 -10.85 -16.45 -32.05
C ALA A 453 -11.26 -14.99 -32.28
N VAL A 454 -10.29 -14.09 -32.43
CA VAL A 454 -10.54 -12.64 -32.52
C VAL A 454 -11.36 -12.25 -33.75
N PRO A 455 -11.11 -12.76 -34.97
CA PRO A 455 -11.95 -12.46 -36.13
C PRO A 455 -13.44 -12.78 -35.90
N LYS A 456 -13.73 -13.92 -35.26
CA LYS A 456 -15.11 -14.33 -34.95
C LYS A 456 -15.77 -13.36 -33.97
N ILE A 457 -15.04 -12.95 -32.94
CA ILE A 457 -15.50 -11.94 -31.97
C ILE A 457 -15.78 -10.61 -32.67
N MET A 458 -14.90 -10.14 -33.55
CA MET A 458 -15.11 -8.88 -34.29
C MET A 458 -16.33 -8.93 -35.21
N THR A 459 -16.59 -10.06 -35.85
CA THR A 459 -17.80 -10.25 -36.68
C THR A 459 -19.09 -10.39 -35.87
N LEU A 460 -19.01 -10.73 -34.58
CA LEU A 460 -20.14 -10.88 -33.68
C LEU A 460 -20.65 -9.53 -33.15
N ILE A 461 -19.77 -8.56 -32.93
CA ILE A 461 -20.12 -7.27 -32.28
C ILE A 461 -21.33 -6.57 -32.95
N PRO A 462 -21.40 -6.46 -34.29
CA PRO A 462 -22.53 -5.80 -34.94
C PRO A 462 -23.88 -6.54 -34.81
N SER A 463 -23.89 -7.83 -34.48
CA SER A 463 -25.11 -8.63 -34.33
C SER A 463 -25.63 -8.71 -32.89
N LEU A 464 -24.95 -8.08 -31.93
CA LEU A 464 -25.36 -8.05 -30.53
C LEU A 464 -26.65 -7.24 -30.33
N PRO A 465 -27.51 -7.63 -29.36
CA PRO A 465 -28.76 -6.94 -29.09
C PRO A 465 -28.55 -5.52 -28.56
N ASN A 466 -29.52 -4.65 -28.82
CA ASN A 466 -29.50 -3.26 -28.39
C ASN A 466 -29.91 -3.14 -26.91
N HIS A 467 -28.97 -3.43 -26.00
CA HIS A 467 -29.12 -3.25 -24.55
C HIS A 467 -27.91 -2.47 -23.99
N PRO A 468 -28.09 -1.45 -23.12
CA PRO A 468 -26.99 -0.59 -22.67
C PRO A 468 -25.81 -1.35 -22.09
N ARG A 469 -26.05 -2.36 -21.23
CA ARG A 469 -24.99 -3.18 -20.61
C ARG A 469 -24.23 -4.05 -21.62
N VAL A 470 -24.91 -4.54 -22.66
CA VAL A 470 -24.29 -5.33 -23.74
C VAL A 470 -23.44 -4.42 -24.63
N ARG A 471 -23.96 -3.24 -24.99
CA ARG A 471 -23.21 -2.24 -25.77
C ARG A 471 -21.98 -1.74 -25.04
N TYR A 472 -22.12 -1.45 -23.74
CA TYR A 472 -21.02 -1.09 -22.88
C TYR A 472 -19.92 -2.17 -22.91
N ALA A 473 -20.27 -3.44 -22.68
CA ALA A 473 -19.31 -4.54 -22.73
C ALA A 473 -18.67 -4.69 -24.12
N ALA A 474 -19.44 -4.55 -25.20
CA ALA A 474 -18.96 -4.63 -26.57
C ALA A 474 -17.96 -3.50 -26.93
N LEU A 475 -18.23 -2.26 -26.54
CA LEU A 475 -17.31 -1.13 -26.71
C LEU A 475 -15.98 -1.37 -25.97
N LEU A 476 -16.05 -1.95 -24.78
CA LEU A 476 -14.85 -2.28 -24.01
C LEU A 476 -14.10 -3.50 -24.55
N ILE A 477 -14.79 -4.41 -25.25
CA ILE A 477 -14.12 -5.42 -26.09
C ILE A 477 -13.38 -4.73 -27.23
N ILE A 478 -14.02 -3.84 -28.01
CA ILE A 478 -13.32 -3.10 -29.08
C ILE A 478 -12.05 -2.46 -28.52
N SER A 479 -12.16 -1.77 -27.38
CA SER A 479 -11.04 -1.14 -26.68
C SER A 479 -9.91 -2.10 -26.31
N ARG A 480 -10.21 -3.37 -26.01
CA ARG A 480 -9.23 -4.36 -25.56
C ARG A 480 -8.43 -4.96 -26.72
N TYR A 481 -9.05 -5.11 -27.88
CA TYR A 481 -8.45 -5.81 -29.02
C TYR A 481 -7.89 -4.87 -30.10
N THR A 482 -7.66 -3.59 -29.78
CA THR A 482 -7.18 -2.57 -30.73
C THR A 482 -5.82 -2.88 -31.31
N GLU A 483 -4.90 -3.48 -30.54
CA GLU A 483 -3.60 -3.96 -31.04
C GLU A 483 -3.76 -5.00 -32.16
N TRP A 484 -4.74 -5.91 -32.02
CA TRP A 484 -5.07 -6.88 -33.06
C TRP A 484 -5.68 -6.22 -34.31
N VAL A 485 -6.54 -5.22 -34.10
CA VAL A 485 -7.19 -4.45 -35.17
C VAL A 485 -6.16 -3.66 -35.99
N ASN A 486 -5.10 -3.16 -35.35
CA ASN A 486 -4.00 -2.51 -36.06
C ASN A 486 -3.33 -3.42 -37.10
N LEU A 487 -3.30 -4.74 -36.87
CA LEU A 487 -2.81 -5.71 -37.85
C LEU A 487 -3.86 -6.11 -38.91
N HIS A 488 -5.14 -5.77 -38.68
CA HIS A 488 -6.28 -6.13 -39.53
C HIS A 488 -7.16 -4.90 -39.82
N PRO A 489 -6.66 -3.92 -40.58
CA PRO A 489 -7.30 -2.60 -40.73
C PRO A 489 -8.69 -2.63 -41.40
N ASP A 490 -9.06 -3.71 -42.09
CA ASP A 490 -10.39 -3.89 -42.70
C ASP A 490 -11.55 -3.78 -41.67
N TYR A 491 -11.27 -4.07 -40.39
CA TYR A 491 -12.27 -3.99 -39.32
C TYR A 491 -12.47 -2.56 -38.78
N ILE A 492 -11.55 -1.62 -39.04
CA ILE A 492 -11.58 -0.26 -38.48
C ILE A 492 -12.88 0.45 -38.84
N GLY A 493 -13.32 0.37 -40.09
CA GLY A 493 -14.54 1.06 -40.55
C GLY A 493 -15.79 0.64 -39.78
N ALA A 494 -16.01 -0.66 -39.63
CA ALA A 494 -17.17 -1.20 -38.90
C ALA A 494 -17.11 -0.87 -37.40
N GLN A 495 -15.91 -0.91 -36.80
CA GLN A 495 -15.72 -0.57 -35.40
C GLN A 495 -15.93 0.91 -35.13
N LEU A 496 -15.41 1.80 -35.97
CA LEU A 496 -15.66 3.24 -35.86
C LEU A 496 -17.15 3.56 -35.97
N GLN A 497 -17.89 2.85 -36.84
CA GLN A 497 -19.35 3.00 -36.92
C GLN A 497 -20.04 2.58 -35.62
N TYR A 498 -19.64 1.45 -35.02
CA TYR A 498 -20.19 0.99 -33.74
C TYR A 498 -19.87 1.94 -32.59
N VAL A 499 -18.62 2.43 -32.52
CA VAL A 499 -18.16 3.44 -31.55
C VAL A 499 -18.93 4.75 -31.71
N SER A 500 -19.12 5.22 -32.95
CA SER A 500 -19.90 6.43 -33.25
C SER A 500 -21.33 6.31 -32.76
N ALA A 501 -21.98 5.17 -33.00
CA ALA A 501 -23.32 4.90 -32.50
C ALA A 501 -23.38 4.84 -30.95
N GLY A 502 -22.27 4.52 -30.28
CA GLY A 502 -22.15 4.53 -28.82
C GLY A 502 -22.26 5.93 -28.22
N PHE A 503 -21.74 6.96 -28.90
CA PHE A 503 -21.88 8.37 -28.46
C PHE A 503 -23.30 8.93 -28.61
N GLU A 504 -24.18 8.24 -29.35
CA GLU A 504 -25.59 8.61 -29.52
C GLU A 504 -26.50 7.94 -28.49
N ASP A 505 -25.96 7.04 -27.65
CA ASP A 505 -26.72 6.31 -26.63
C ASP A 505 -27.12 7.25 -25.48
N PRO A 506 -28.36 7.15 -24.95
CA PRO A 506 -28.78 7.97 -23.80
C PRO A 506 -28.05 7.64 -22.50
N ASP A 507 -27.43 6.46 -22.37
CA ASP A 507 -26.69 6.06 -21.18
C ASP A 507 -25.26 6.64 -21.20
N SER A 508 -24.92 7.46 -20.20
CA SER A 508 -23.60 8.08 -20.08
C SER A 508 -22.46 7.07 -19.92
N GLU A 509 -22.72 5.89 -19.33
CA GLU A 509 -21.70 4.85 -19.21
C GLU A 509 -21.32 4.30 -20.60
N VAL A 510 -22.29 4.19 -21.52
CA VAL A 510 -22.06 3.76 -22.91
C VAL A 510 -21.28 4.81 -23.68
N CYS A 511 -21.59 6.10 -23.49
CA CYS A 511 -20.82 7.21 -24.05
C CYS A 511 -19.35 7.20 -23.59
N GLY A 512 -19.12 7.00 -22.29
CA GLY A 512 -17.76 6.89 -21.74
C GLY A 512 -17.00 5.68 -22.29
N ALA A 513 -17.66 4.53 -22.43
CA ALA A 513 -17.06 3.35 -23.07
C ALA A 513 -16.73 3.58 -24.56
N ALA A 514 -17.54 4.38 -25.27
CA ALA A 514 -17.27 4.77 -26.65
C ALA A 514 -16.06 5.72 -26.75
N GLY A 515 -15.93 6.67 -25.81
CA GLY A 515 -14.73 7.50 -25.65
C GLY A 515 -13.46 6.66 -25.47
N GLN A 516 -13.52 5.69 -24.56
CA GLN A 516 -12.41 4.77 -24.30
C GLN A 516 -12.04 3.94 -25.54
N ALA A 517 -13.04 3.41 -26.24
CA ALA A 517 -12.84 2.62 -27.46
C ALA A 517 -12.21 3.45 -28.58
N LEU A 518 -12.69 4.68 -28.79
CA LEU A 518 -12.11 5.61 -29.75
C LEU A 518 -10.65 5.93 -29.40
N LYS A 519 -10.37 6.17 -28.12
CA LYS A 519 -9.02 6.47 -27.63
C LYS A 519 -8.04 5.35 -27.95
N TYR A 520 -8.34 4.10 -27.59
CA TYR A 520 -7.44 2.98 -27.88
C TYR A 520 -7.32 2.68 -29.37
N LEU A 521 -8.41 2.82 -30.14
CA LEU A 521 -8.34 2.68 -31.60
C LEU A 521 -7.39 3.72 -32.18
N CYS A 522 -7.50 4.97 -31.74
CA CYS A 522 -6.58 6.03 -32.15
C CYS A 522 -5.16 5.82 -31.64
N GLN A 523 -4.95 5.26 -30.45
CA GLN A 523 -3.63 5.00 -29.89
C GLN A 523 -2.87 3.94 -30.70
N ASP A 524 -3.51 2.80 -30.95
CA ASP A 524 -2.85 1.64 -31.54
C ASP A 524 -2.93 1.66 -33.08
N CYS A 525 -4.07 2.08 -33.65
CA CYS A 525 -4.29 2.14 -35.10
C CYS A 525 -3.98 3.52 -35.72
N LYS A 526 -3.24 4.40 -35.01
CA LYS A 526 -2.97 5.80 -35.41
C LYS A 526 -2.57 6.00 -36.88
N GLN A 527 -1.76 5.09 -37.44
CA GLN A 527 -1.28 5.19 -38.82
C GLN A 527 -2.42 5.02 -39.85
N HIS A 528 -3.42 4.20 -39.54
CA HIS A 528 -4.58 3.95 -40.40
C HIS A 528 -5.66 5.02 -40.28
N LEU A 529 -5.61 5.84 -39.23
CA LEU A 529 -6.66 6.79 -38.88
C LEU A 529 -6.40 8.22 -39.35
N VAL A 530 -5.25 8.49 -39.98
CA VAL A 530 -4.87 9.83 -40.46
C VAL A 530 -5.92 10.42 -41.42
N GLU A 531 -6.47 9.61 -42.33
CA GLU A 531 -7.49 10.06 -43.30
C GLU A 531 -8.85 10.40 -42.65
N PHE A 532 -9.12 9.85 -41.46
CA PHE A 532 -10.35 10.09 -40.70
C PHE A 532 -10.27 11.33 -39.80
N LEU A 533 -9.10 11.95 -39.66
CA LEU A 533 -8.88 13.12 -38.80
C LEU A 533 -9.86 14.29 -39.06
N PRO A 534 -10.20 14.66 -40.32
CA PRO A 534 -11.20 15.71 -40.58
C PRO A 534 -12.61 15.36 -40.07
N GLN A 535 -12.97 14.07 -40.10
CA GLN A 535 -14.25 13.59 -39.58
C GLN A 535 -14.28 13.66 -38.05
N LEU A 536 -13.19 13.27 -37.40
CA LEU A 536 -13.02 13.41 -35.94
C LEU A 536 -13.09 14.87 -35.49
N HIS A 537 -12.50 15.79 -36.25
CA HIS A 537 -12.61 17.22 -36.00
C HIS A 537 -14.07 17.72 -36.12
N THR A 538 -14.78 17.29 -37.16
CA THR A 538 -16.20 17.63 -37.35
C THR A 538 -17.06 17.08 -36.20
N PHE A 539 -16.77 15.85 -35.74
CA PHE A 539 -17.44 15.23 -34.60
C PHE A 539 -17.26 16.04 -33.31
N LEU A 540 -16.04 16.51 -33.00
CA LEU A 540 -15.81 17.38 -31.84
C LEU A 540 -16.62 18.68 -31.90
N GLY A 541 -16.72 19.28 -33.09
CA GLY A 541 -17.50 20.51 -33.29
C GLY A 541 -19.01 20.32 -33.12
N ALA A 542 -19.56 19.17 -33.54
CA ALA A 542 -21.00 18.92 -33.51
C ALA A 542 -21.48 18.20 -32.23
N THR A 543 -20.87 17.06 -31.91
CA THR A 543 -21.27 16.17 -30.82
C THR A 543 -20.41 16.37 -29.58
N GLY A 544 -19.13 16.75 -29.75
CA GLY A 544 -18.19 16.95 -28.65
C GLY A 544 -18.63 17.99 -27.62
N ALA A 545 -19.48 18.96 -27.98
CA ALA A 545 -20.04 19.93 -27.04
C ALA A 545 -21.08 19.34 -26.06
N LYS A 546 -21.64 18.16 -26.36
CA LYS A 546 -22.61 17.45 -25.51
C LYS A 546 -21.96 16.46 -24.55
N LEU A 547 -20.69 16.11 -24.80
CA LEU A 547 -19.94 15.17 -23.97
C LEU A 547 -19.60 15.82 -22.64
N VAL A 548 -19.58 14.98 -21.58
CA VAL A 548 -18.97 15.38 -20.31
C VAL A 548 -17.47 15.59 -20.50
N GLN A 549 -16.85 16.39 -19.62
CA GLN A 549 -15.46 16.81 -19.80
C GLN A 549 -14.48 15.63 -19.86
N ASP A 550 -14.68 14.57 -19.07
CA ASP A 550 -13.81 13.40 -19.10
C ASP A 550 -13.83 12.67 -20.45
N ASP A 551 -15.02 12.45 -21.01
CA ASP A 551 -15.17 11.81 -22.33
C ASP A 551 -14.60 12.71 -23.42
N ARG A 552 -14.86 14.02 -23.34
CA ARG A 552 -14.31 15.00 -24.29
C ARG A 552 -12.79 14.98 -24.26
N ARG A 553 -12.17 14.95 -23.08
CA ARG A 553 -10.71 14.86 -22.90
C ARG A 553 -10.16 13.59 -23.55
N GLN A 554 -10.81 12.44 -23.40
CA GLN A 554 -10.40 11.19 -24.05
C GLN A 554 -10.43 11.30 -25.58
N VAL A 555 -11.41 12.02 -26.16
CA VAL A 555 -11.45 12.26 -27.61
C VAL A 555 -10.30 13.17 -28.07
N TYR A 556 -9.95 14.20 -27.31
CA TYR A 556 -8.77 15.03 -27.61
C TYR A 556 -7.46 14.22 -27.51
N GLU A 557 -7.34 13.34 -26.51
CA GLU A 557 -6.22 12.40 -26.39
C GLU A 557 -6.14 11.46 -27.62
N ALA A 558 -7.29 10.90 -28.04
CA ALA A 558 -7.41 10.06 -29.22
C ALA A 558 -6.87 10.77 -30.48
N ILE A 559 -7.34 12.00 -30.72
CA ILE A 559 -6.89 12.83 -31.84
C ILE A 559 -5.39 13.11 -31.77
N ALA A 560 -4.85 13.35 -30.58
CA ALA A 560 -3.42 13.58 -30.40
C ALA A 560 -2.57 12.37 -30.81
N TYR A 561 -3.02 11.14 -30.55
CA TYR A 561 -2.33 9.94 -31.04
C TYR A 561 -2.29 9.87 -32.57
N VAL A 562 -3.40 10.20 -33.24
CA VAL A 562 -3.44 10.25 -34.71
C VAL A 562 -2.49 11.32 -35.24
N ILE A 563 -2.49 12.52 -34.65
CA ILE A 563 -1.57 13.61 -35.02
C ILE A 563 -0.11 13.18 -34.83
N SER A 564 0.21 12.48 -33.74
CA SER A 564 1.58 12.01 -33.45
C SER A 564 2.13 11.03 -34.49
N ALA A 565 1.27 10.38 -35.28
CA ALA A 565 1.67 9.46 -36.35
C ALA A 565 1.87 10.14 -37.73
N MET A 566 1.47 11.41 -37.85
CA MET A 566 1.57 12.15 -39.11
C MET A 566 3.01 12.64 -39.37
N PRO A 567 3.38 12.91 -40.64
CA PRO A 567 4.62 13.61 -40.94
C PRO A 567 4.68 14.97 -40.23
N MET A 568 5.85 15.31 -39.69
CA MET A 568 6.09 16.51 -38.86
C MET A 568 5.36 17.79 -39.33
N ALA A 569 5.47 18.15 -40.61
CA ALA A 569 4.86 19.37 -41.13
C ALA A 569 3.32 19.36 -41.03
N GLN A 570 2.69 18.24 -41.39
CA GLN A 570 1.23 18.07 -41.31
C GLN A 570 0.78 17.92 -39.86
N ALA A 571 1.56 17.21 -39.03
CA ALA A 571 1.27 17.04 -37.62
C ALA A 571 1.24 18.39 -36.88
N ALA A 572 2.22 19.25 -37.15
CA ALA A 572 2.30 20.58 -36.57
C ALA A 572 1.16 21.50 -37.04
N GLU A 573 0.77 21.43 -38.32
CA GLU A 573 -0.37 22.16 -38.85
C GLU A 573 -1.71 21.70 -38.25
N SER A 574 -1.89 20.38 -38.11
CA SER A 574 -3.04 19.79 -37.43
C SER A 574 -3.12 20.23 -35.97
N LEU A 575 -2.03 20.05 -35.19
CA LEU A 575 -1.99 20.49 -33.79
C LEU A 575 -2.28 21.98 -33.66
N ARG A 576 -1.73 22.80 -34.56
CA ARG A 576 -1.99 24.24 -34.60
C ARG A 576 -3.47 24.54 -34.76
N THR A 577 -4.19 23.81 -35.62
CA THR A 577 -5.64 24.00 -35.83
C THR A 577 -6.41 23.84 -34.52
N PHE A 578 -6.23 22.72 -33.81
CA PHE A 578 -6.90 22.47 -32.53
C PHE A 578 -6.45 23.43 -31.43
N SER A 579 -5.15 23.71 -31.36
CA SER A 579 -4.57 24.59 -30.32
C SER A 579 -5.04 26.03 -30.48
N VAL A 580 -5.17 26.53 -31.72
CA VAL A 580 -5.64 27.90 -32.00
C VAL A 580 -7.08 28.08 -31.56
N ASP A 581 -7.96 27.10 -31.75
CA ASP A 581 -9.35 27.20 -31.30
C ASP A 581 -9.46 27.33 -29.78
N ILE A 582 -8.65 26.58 -29.03
CA ILE A 582 -8.58 26.65 -27.57
C ILE A 582 -7.97 27.99 -27.13
N LEU A 583 -6.83 28.39 -27.71
CA LEU A 583 -6.17 29.65 -27.39
C LEU A 583 -7.02 30.87 -27.75
N ALA A 584 -7.81 30.81 -28.81
CA ALA A 584 -8.75 31.87 -29.19
C ALA A 584 -9.85 32.05 -28.14
N ARG A 585 -10.36 30.96 -27.55
CA ARG A 585 -11.32 31.00 -26.43
C ARG A 585 -10.69 31.62 -25.18
N ILE A 586 -9.45 31.23 -24.85
CA ILE A 586 -8.69 31.83 -23.74
C ILE A 586 -8.49 33.34 -23.96
N HIS A 587 -8.10 33.75 -25.17
CA HIS A 587 -7.91 35.15 -25.52
C HIS A 587 -9.22 35.95 -25.44
N ALA A 588 -10.33 35.40 -25.95
CA ALA A 588 -11.65 36.02 -25.86
C ALA A 588 -12.11 36.18 -24.40
N ALA A 589 -11.92 35.15 -23.57
CA ALA A 589 -12.18 35.18 -22.13
C ALA A 589 -11.33 36.22 -21.38
N THR A 590 -10.08 36.41 -21.81
CA THR A 590 -9.16 37.40 -21.25
C THR A 590 -9.64 38.83 -21.53
N ASN A 591 -10.10 39.10 -22.77
CA ASN A 591 -10.54 40.43 -23.18
C ASN A 591 -11.98 40.77 -22.77
N LYS A 592 -12.78 39.78 -22.35
CA LYS A 592 -14.15 40.00 -21.91
C LYS A 592 -14.17 40.72 -20.55
N PRO A 593 -14.94 41.82 -20.36
CA PRO A 593 -14.92 42.58 -19.11
C PRO A 593 -15.50 41.78 -17.93
N ASN A 594 -16.60 41.04 -18.15
CA ASN A 594 -17.26 40.21 -17.14
C ASN A 594 -17.39 38.78 -17.66
N ILE A 595 -16.54 37.87 -17.17
CA ILE A 595 -16.64 36.43 -17.41
C ILE A 595 -17.47 35.79 -16.29
N THR A 596 -18.33 34.83 -16.64
CA THR A 596 -19.05 34.04 -15.63
C THR A 596 -18.18 32.88 -15.14
N LYS A 597 -18.48 32.32 -13.96
CA LYS A 597 -17.76 31.15 -13.43
C LYS A 597 -17.79 29.96 -14.42
N ARG A 598 -18.97 29.69 -15.00
CA ARG A 598 -19.15 28.66 -16.02
C ARG A 598 -18.28 28.87 -17.26
N GLU A 599 -18.19 30.10 -17.76
CA GLU A 599 -17.32 30.42 -18.90
C GLU A 599 -15.83 30.23 -18.56
N LEU A 600 -15.44 30.51 -17.31
CA LEU A 600 -14.08 30.26 -16.83
C LEU A 600 -13.79 28.75 -16.69
N GLU A 601 -14.76 27.97 -16.20
CA GLU A 601 -14.71 26.50 -16.17
C GLU A 601 -14.58 25.92 -17.60
N GLU A 602 -15.34 26.41 -18.57
CA GLU A 602 -15.24 26.00 -19.98
C GLU A 602 -13.86 26.30 -20.59
N VAL A 603 -13.21 27.40 -20.18
CA VAL A 603 -11.83 27.72 -20.56
C VAL A 603 -10.83 26.79 -19.87
N GLY A 604 -11.04 26.52 -18.58
CA GLY A 604 -10.26 25.54 -17.82
C GLY A 604 -10.32 24.17 -18.46
N ASP A 605 -11.49 23.72 -18.91
CA ASP A 605 -11.67 22.45 -19.61
C ASP A 605 -10.95 22.45 -20.96
N GLY A 606 -10.92 23.59 -21.65
CA GLY A 606 -10.11 23.80 -22.84
C GLY A 606 -8.61 23.62 -22.57
N LEU A 607 -8.11 24.12 -21.44
CA LEU A 607 -6.71 23.92 -21.03
C LEU A 607 -6.39 22.44 -20.80
N GLU A 608 -7.29 21.68 -20.16
CA GLU A 608 -7.09 20.23 -19.97
C GLU A 608 -7.09 19.45 -21.30
N ASN A 609 -7.93 19.85 -22.26
CA ASN A 609 -7.92 19.27 -23.60
C ASN A 609 -6.58 19.57 -24.31
N LEU A 610 -6.06 20.79 -24.20
CA LEU A 610 -4.76 21.13 -24.76
C LEU A 610 -3.63 20.39 -24.03
N GLU A 611 -3.69 20.28 -22.71
CA GLU A 611 -2.73 19.56 -21.87
C GLU A 611 -2.55 18.12 -22.35
N VAL A 612 -3.65 17.38 -22.52
CA VAL A 612 -3.59 15.97 -22.93
C VAL A 612 -3.05 15.82 -24.36
N MET A 613 -3.40 16.73 -25.27
CA MET A 613 -2.84 16.72 -26.63
C MET A 613 -1.32 16.91 -26.62
N LEU A 614 -0.83 17.90 -25.86
CA LEU A 614 0.59 18.20 -25.75
C LEU A 614 1.35 17.07 -25.05
N HIS A 615 0.73 16.42 -24.05
CA HIS A 615 1.32 15.28 -23.36
C HIS A 615 1.57 14.08 -24.29
N VAL A 616 0.62 13.78 -25.18
CA VAL A 616 0.74 12.67 -26.14
C VAL A 616 1.74 12.98 -27.25
N ILE A 617 1.72 14.20 -27.80
CA ILE A 617 2.54 14.56 -28.96
C ILE A 617 4.01 14.74 -28.56
N GLN A 618 4.29 15.32 -27.40
CA GLN A 618 5.62 15.56 -26.80
C GLN A 618 6.63 16.42 -27.60
N GLY A 619 6.63 16.41 -28.93
CA GLY A 619 7.56 17.14 -29.77
C GLY A 619 7.48 16.73 -31.24
N PHE A 620 8.08 17.53 -32.13
CA PHE A 620 8.11 17.27 -33.57
C PHE A 620 9.53 17.03 -34.12
N GLY A 621 10.49 16.63 -33.28
CA GLY A 621 11.92 16.56 -33.64
C GLY A 621 12.70 17.81 -33.23
N GLU A 622 13.92 17.96 -33.73
CA GLU A 622 14.85 19.04 -33.31
C GLU A 622 14.47 20.43 -33.85
N GLU A 623 13.91 20.51 -35.07
CA GLU A 623 13.52 21.77 -35.70
C GLU A 623 12.01 21.85 -35.96
N LEU A 624 11.39 22.94 -35.54
CA LEU A 624 9.98 23.21 -35.84
C LEU A 624 9.80 23.60 -37.32
N PRO A 625 8.68 23.18 -37.95
CA PRO A 625 8.32 23.65 -39.29
C PRO A 625 8.28 25.19 -39.35
N PRO A 626 8.64 25.82 -40.50
CA PRO A 626 8.62 27.28 -40.65
C PRO A 626 7.30 27.93 -40.25
N ALA A 627 6.18 27.26 -40.54
CA ALA A 627 4.83 27.73 -40.18
C ALA A 627 4.55 27.78 -38.67
N CYS A 628 5.40 27.16 -37.84
CA CYS A 628 5.24 27.02 -36.40
C CYS A 628 6.35 27.70 -35.58
N GLN A 629 7.30 28.39 -36.24
CA GLN A 629 8.43 29.03 -35.55
C GLN A 629 8.00 30.11 -34.54
N THR A 630 6.91 30.83 -34.81
CA THR A 630 6.39 31.86 -33.88
C THR A 630 5.41 31.32 -32.85
N SER A 631 4.92 30.09 -33.02
CA SER A 631 3.81 29.53 -32.23
C SER A 631 4.09 29.52 -30.72
N CYS A 632 5.34 29.30 -30.30
CA CYS A 632 5.71 29.33 -28.87
C CYS A 632 5.48 30.72 -28.27
N ARG A 633 5.96 31.77 -28.94
CA ARG A 633 5.82 33.17 -28.50
C ARG A 633 4.35 33.61 -28.54
N ASP A 634 3.63 33.24 -29.58
CA ASP A 634 2.22 33.61 -29.77
C ASP A 634 1.36 32.95 -28.68
N ALA A 635 1.56 31.66 -28.42
CA ALA A 635 0.86 30.94 -27.35
C ALA A 635 1.18 31.52 -25.97
N TRP A 636 2.46 31.80 -25.68
CA TRP A 636 2.85 32.42 -24.40
C TRP A 636 2.20 33.79 -24.20
N THR A 637 2.12 34.61 -25.24
CA THR A 637 1.49 35.95 -25.15
C THR A 637 0.03 35.85 -24.70
N VAL A 638 -0.70 34.83 -25.18
CA VAL A 638 -2.08 34.56 -24.76
C VAL A 638 -2.13 34.07 -23.31
N LEU A 639 -1.29 33.10 -22.94
CA LEU A 639 -1.27 32.53 -21.60
C LEU A 639 -0.80 33.53 -20.53
N ASP A 640 0.16 34.39 -20.84
CA ASP A 640 0.65 35.44 -19.95
C ASP A 640 -0.46 36.43 -19.61
N ALA A 641 -1.16 36.95 -20.64
CA ALA A 641 -2.28 37.87 -20.44
C ALA A 641 -3.42 37.21 -19.64
N PHE A 642 -3.64 35.91 -19.83
CA PHE A 642 -4.63 35.14 -19.08
C PHE A 642 -4.22 34.97 -17.60
N LEU A 643 -2.97 34.60 -17.32
CA LEU A 643 -2.43 34.48 -15.97
C LEU A 643 -2.41 35.82 -15.22
N VAL A 644 -2.13 36.93 -15.89
CA VAL A 644 -2.21 38.28 -15.29
C VAL A 644 -3.60 38.55 -14.73
N LYS A 645 -4.65 38.12 -15.45
CA LYS A 645 -6.04 38.43 -15.09
C LYS A 645 -6.67 37.40 -14.15
N TYR A 646 -6.38 36.12 -14.35
CA TYR A 646 -7.05 35.01 -13.66
C TYR A 646 -6.09 34.05 -12.93
N GLY A 647 -4.78 34.33 -12.88
CA GLY A 647 -3.83 33.50 -12.14
C GLY A 647 -4.02 33.48 -10.62
N ALA A 648 -4.88 34.34 -10.09
CA ALA A 648 -5.32 34.28 -8.69
C ALA A 648 -6.43 33.24 -8.44
N ASP A 649 -6.97 32.60 -9.47
CA ASP A 649 -7.85 31.44 -9.35
C ASP A 649 -7.00 30.16 -9.37
N TYR A 650 -7.15 29.32 -8.33
CA TYR A 650 -6.29 28.16 -8.11
C TYR A 650 -6.39 27.12 -9.24
N ASP A 651 -7.61 26.78 -9.66
CA ASP A 651 -7.84 25.76 -10.70
C ASP A 651 -7.29 26.22 -12.05
N ILE A 652 -7.45 27.51 -12.35
CA ILE A 652 -6.90 28.11 -13.57
C ILE A 652 -5.38 28.16 -13.53
N ALA A 653 -4.77 28.54 -12.40
CA ALA A 653 -3.32 28.54 -12.24
C ALA A 653 -2.75 27.14 -12.49
N GLU A 654 -3.30 26.14 -11.82
CA GLU A 654 -2.90 24.73 -11.92
C GLU A 654 -2.97 24.23 -13.38
N ARG A 655 -4.16 24.30 -14.00
CA ARG A 655 -4.38 23.84 -15.39
C ARG A 655 -3.47 24.56 -16.37
N THR A 656 -3.27 25.87 -16.21
CA THR A 656 -2.38 26.66 -17.08
C THR A 656 -0.92 26.24 -16.93
N THR A 657 -0.44 26.01 -15.71
CA THR A 657 0.95 25.57 -15.48
C THR A 657 1.22 24.17 -16.03
N ARG A 658 0.22 23.27 -16.04
CA ARG A 658 0.34 21.95 -16.68
C ARG A 658 0.43 22.06 -18.21
N VAL A 659 -0.37 22.93 -18.83
CA VAL A 659 -0.23 23.26 -20.26
C VAL A 659 1.15 23.83 -20.56
N ILE A 660 1.66 24.75 -19.74
CA ILE A 660 3.01 25.31 -19.88
C ILE A 660 4.06 24.19 -19.83
N ARG A 661 3.97 23.26 -18.87
CA ARG A 661 4.90 22.10 -18.79
C ARG A 661 4.98 21.36 -20.11
N HIS A 662 3.83 20.94 -20.65
CA HIS A 662 3.83 20.15 -21.88
C HIS A 662 4.18 20.99 -23.11
N GLY A 663 3.84 22.28 -23.12
CA GLY A 663 4.29 23.22 -24.15
C GLY A 663 5.80 23.36 -24.19
N ILE A 664 6.46 23.49 -23.04
CA ILE A 664 7.93 23.51 -22.94
C ILE A 664 8.51 22.21 -23.49
N THR A 665 7.89 21.07 -23.18
CA THR A 665 8.32 19.78 -23.73
C THR A 665 8.19 19.73 -25.25
N LEU A 666 7.05 20.17 -25.80
CA LEU A 666 6.80 20.26 -27.23
C LEU A 666 7.85 21.11 -27.97
N PHE A 667 8.15 22.30 -27.43
CA PHE A 667 9.01 23.27 -28.10
C PHE A 667 10.51 23.04 -27.87
N GLY A 668 10.91 22.35 -26.81
CA GLY A 668 12.31 22.11 -26.50
C GLY A 668 13.14 23.40 -26.50
N ASP A 669 14.24 23.43 -27.22
CA ASP A 669 15.16 24.58 -27.24
C ASP A 669 14.55 25.80 -27.96
N ALA A 670 13.54 25.60 -28.82
CA ALA A 670 12.80 26.70 -29.43
C ALA A 670 12.02 27.54 -28.41
N ALA A 671 11.82 27.04 -27.19
CA ALA A 671 11.21 27.80 -26.09
C ALA A 671 12.20 28.78 -25.42
N LEU A 672 13.52 28.63 -25.59
CA LEU A 672 14.54 29.44 -24.89
C LEU A 672 14.26 30.95 -24.91
N PRO A 673 13.86 31.59 -26.03
CA PRO A 673 13.58 33.02 -26.05
C PRO A 673 12.37 33.46 -25.20
N VAL A 674 11.52 32.50 -24.80
CA VAL A 674 10.29 32.72 -24.04
C VAL A 674 10.48 32.38 -22.56
N VAL A 675 11.33 31.40 -22.23
CA VAL A 675 11.53 30.88 -20.86
C VAL A 675 11.78 31.98 -19.81
N PRO A 676 12.64 33.01 -20.03
CA PRO A 676 12.88 34.05 -19.02
C PRO A 676 11.58 34.77 -18.61
N PHE A 677 10.68 35.01 -19.56
CA PHE A 677 9.38 35.65 -19.31
C PHE A 677 8.43 34.72 -18.56
N VAL A 678 8.46 33.42 -18.85
CA VAL A 678 7.69 32.41 -18.11
C VAL A 678 8.12 32.38 -16.66
N VAL A 679 9.43 32.22 -16.41
CA VAL A 679 9.99 32.17 -15.05
C VAL A 679 9.66 33.44 -14.26
N ALA A 680 9.82 34.61 -14.89
CA ALA A 680 9.44 35.87 -14.27
C ALA A 680 7.95 35.88 -13.87
N ARG A 681 7.04 35.48 -14.76
CA ARG A 681 5.60 35.37 -14.45
C ARG A 681 5.33 34.44 -13.27
N MET A 682 5.94 33.25 -13.26
CA MET A 682 5.76 32.29 -12.15
C MET A 682 6.22 32.90 -10.83
N SER A 683 7.34 33.63 -10.85
CA SER A 683 7.85 34.31 -9.67
C SER A 683 6.87 35.37 -9.14
N PHE A 684 6.35 36.25 -10.01
CA PHE A 684 5.39 37.29 -9.60
C PHE A 684 4.06 36.68 -9.14
N ALA A 685 3.60 35.64 -9.82
CA ALA A 685 2.33 35.00 -9.49
C ALA A 685 2.42 34.25 -8.15
N PHE A 686 3.53 33.55 -7.89
CA PHE A 686 3.77 32.92 -6.59
C PHE A 686 3.82 33.94 -5.45
N GLU A 687 4.53 35.04 -5.64
CA GLU A 687 4.60 36.11 -4.62
C GLU A 687 3.21 36.70 -4.31
N ALA A 688 2.33 36.78 -5.30
CA ALA A 688 0.98 37.30 -5.14
C ALA A 688 -0.01 36.31 -4.51
N THR A 689 0.08 35.00 -4.82
CA THR A 689 -0.95 34.01 -4.46
C THR A 689 -0.48 32.96 -3.45
N GLY A 690 0.82 32.65 -3.43
CA GLY A 690 1.39 31.53 -2.67
C GLY A 690 1.07 30.14 -3.24
N TYR A 691 0.61 30.03 -4.50
CA TYR A 691 0.22 28.73 -5.07
C TYR A 691 1.42 27.84 -5.46
N PRO A 692 1.44 26.56 -5.06
CA PRO A 692 2.57 25.65 -5.26
C PRO A 692 2.90 25.40 -6.75
N SER A 693 1.87 25.38 -7.60
CA SER A 693 1.98 25.11 -9.03
C SER A 693 2.97 26.00 -9.77
N TYR A 694 3.12 27.25 -9.34
CA TYR A 694 4.09 28.20 -9.88
C TYR A 694 5.54 27.85 -9.51
N LEU A 695 5.78 27.35 -8.30
CA LEU A 695 7.10 26.84 -7.89
C LEU A 695 7.44 25.56 -8.64
N TRP A 696 6.47 24.66 -8.75
CA TRP A 696 6.64 23.39 -9.43
C TRP A 696 7.11 23.58 -10.88
N ILE A 697 6.41 24.44 -11.65
CA ILE A 697 6.79 24.69 -13.04
C ILE A 697 8.09 25.49 -13.17
N ALA A 698 8.38 26.42 -12.25
CA ALA A 698 9.69 27.09 -12.19
C ALA A 698 10.82 26.09 -11.96
N GLY A 699 10.63 25.12 -11.05
CA GLY A 699 11.55 24.02 -10.82
C GLY A 699 11.78 23.17 -12.07
N LYS A 700 10.73 22.85 -12.83
CA LYS A 700 10.85 22.12 -14.11
C LYS A 700 11.61 22.91 -15.17
N LEU A 701 11.42 24.22 -15.24
CA LEU A 701 12.18 25.10 -16.13
C LEU A 701 13.66 25.16 -15.77
N ILE A 702 13.97 25.25 -14.47
CA ILE A 702 15.36 25.22 -13.98
C ILE A 702 15.99 23.85 -14.26
N GLN A 703 15.27 22.76 -14.02
CA GLN A 703 15.76 21.41 -14.29
C GLN A 703 16.17 21.22 -15.76
N ARG A 704 15.42 21.84 -16.68
CA ARG A 704 15.66 21.71 -18.12
C ARG A 704 16.73 22.67 -18.65
N TYR A 705 16.66 23.94 -18.25
CA TYR A 705 17.48 25.02 -18.85
C TYR A 705 18.47 25.68 -17.86
N GLY A 706 18.64 25.15 -16.64
CA GLY A 706 19.51 25.75 -15.62
C GLY A 706 20.98 25.88 -16.02
N ASN A 707 21.43 24.98 -16.89
CA ASN A 707 22.80 24.93 -17.41
C ASN A 707 23.06 25.96 -18.53
N GLU A 708 22.02 26.65 -19.02
CA GLU A 708 22.18 27.69 -20.04
C GLU A 708 22.89 28.92 -19.46
N GLU A 709 23.72 29.54 -20.30
CA GLU A 709 24.57 30.68 -19.92
C GLU A 709 23.97 32.05 -20.27
N ASP A 710 22.77 32.07 -20.86
CA ASP A 710 22.06 33.31 -21.20
C ASP A 710 21.81 34.19 -19.96
N ALA A 711 22.21 35.46 -20.03
CA ALA A 711 22.22 36.34 -18.86
C ALA A 711 20.81 36.67 -18.35
N ASP A 712 19.84 36.85 -19.26
CA ASP A 712 18.46 37.18 -18.90
C ASP A 712 17.77 35.97 -18.26
N LEU A 713 17.98 34.78 -18.81
CA LEU A 713 17.49 33.52 -18.25
C LEU A 713 18.06 33.27 -16.85
N ARG A 714 19.38 33.36 -16.68
CA ARG A 714 20.03 33.20 -15.38
C ARG A 714 19.56 34.25 -14.37
N GLY A 715 19.33 35.48 -14.83
CA GLY A 715 18.71 36.55 -14.05
C GLY A 715 17.32 36.16 -13.54
N SER A 716 16.48 35.59 -14.41
CA SER A 716 15.13 35.13 -14.04
C SER A 716 15.15 33.97 -13.04
N PHE A 717 16.08 33.01 -13.16
CA PHE A 717 16.23 31.91 -12.19
C PHE A 717 16.69 32.40 -10.81
N ARG A 718 17.55 33.42 -10.78
CA ARG A 718 17.94 34.08 -9.53
C ARG A 718 16.74 34.78 -8.90
N GLU A 719 15.99 35.54 -9.69
CA GLU A 719 14.83 36.29 -9.22
C GLU A 719 13.75 35.36 -8.63
N VAL A 720 13.40 34.27 -9.32
CA VAL A 720 12.40 33.32 -8.82
C VAL A 720 12.86 32.65 -7.54
N TYR A 721 14.14 32.28 -7.42
CA TYR A 721 14.69 31.70 -6.21
C TYR A 721 14.63 32.67 -5.03
N GLU A 722 15.06 33.91 -5.24
CA GLU A 722 15.10 34.93 -4.18
C GLU A 722 13.70 35.34 -3.72
N ARG A 723 12.77 35.60 -4.65
CA ARG A 723 11.39 35.98 -4.32
C ARG A 723 10.60 34.85 -3.67
N SER A 724 10.71 33.63 -4.20
CA SER A 724 10.01 32.47 -3.62
C SER A 724 10.52 32.16 -2.22
N THR A 725 11.84 32.18 -1.99
CA THR A 725 12.43 31.95 -0.67
C THR A 725 11.92 32.98 0.35
N ASN A 726 11.93 34.26 -0.01
CA ASN A 726 11.43 35.32 0.87
C ASN A 726 9.93 35.19 1.15
N SER A 727 9.14 34.84 0.13
CA SER A 727 7.70 34.62 0.27
C SER A 727 7.40 33.46 1.22
N ILE A 728 8.13 32.35 1.12
CA ILE A 728 7.95 31.18 2.02
C ILE A 728 8.39 31.50 3.43
N VAL A 729 9.49 32.23 3.62
CA VAL A 729 9.88 32.71 4.95
C VAL A 729 8.79 33.58 5.56
N SER A 730 8.18 34.48 4.78
CA SER A 730 7.04 35.29 5.23
C SER A 730 5.82 34.44 5.57
N LEU A 731 5.52 33.40 4.77
CA LEU A 731 4.42 32.48 5.02
C LEU A 731 4.64 31.68 6.31
N LEU A 732 5.85 31.18 6.55
CA LEU A 732 6.22 30.44 7.75
C LEU A 732 6.28 31.31 9.03
N GLN A 733 6.35 32.64 8.89
CA GLN A 733 6.16 33.55 10.03
C GLN A 733 4.68 33.70 10.40
N ALA A 734 3.77 33.54 9.44
CA ALA A 734 2.34 33.73 9.63
C ALA A 734 1.57 32.42 9.89
N LYS A 735 2.08 31.29 9.37
CA LYS A 735 1.46 29.97 9.38
C LYS A 735 2.44 28.92 9.88
N SER A 736 1.93 27.83 10.44
CA SER A 736 2.76 26.68 10.75
C SER A 736 3.14 25.92 9.47
N PRO A 737 4.26 25.18 9.43
CA PRO A 737 4.60 24.36 8.27
C PRO A 737 3.47 23.40 7.85
N GLY A 738 2.70 22.89 8.82
CA GLY A 738 1.60 21.95 8.58
C GLY A 738 0.39 22.57 7.87
N ASP A 739 0.30 23.90 7.82
CA ASP A 739 -0.78 24.62 7.13
C ASP A 739 -0.53 24.81 5.62
N ILE A 740 0.70 24.57 5.16
CA ILE A 740 1.15 24.77 3.76
C ILE A 740 2.08 23.65 3.24
N PRO A 741 1.73 22.36 3.42
CA PRO A 741 2.61 21.24 3.10
C PRO A 741 2.93 21.14 1.60
N ASP A 742 1.94 21.38 0.75
CA ASP A 742 2.05 21.40 -0.71
C ASP A 742 3.03 22.47 -1.23
N VAL A 743 2.96 23.69 -0.68
CA VAL A 743 3.88 24.79 -1.00
C VAL A 743 5.31 24.45 -0.59
N ILE A 744 5.49 23.84 0.58
CA ILE A 744 6.81 23.40 1.05
C ILE A 744 7.36 22.30 0.16
N GLU A 745 6.53 21.32 -0.23
CA GLU A 745 6.93 20.22 -1.10
C GLU A 745 7.47 20.72 -2.45
N ASP A 746 6.69 21.53 -3.16
CA ASP A 746 7.09 22.02 -4.48
C ASP A 746 8.24 23.02 -4.43
N TYR A 747 8.35 23.79 -3.34
CA TYR A 747 9.54 24.59 -3.09
C TYR A 747 10.78 23.72 -2.93
N LEU A 748 10.73 22.68 -2.09
CA LEU A 748 11.86 21.77 -1.91
C LEU A 748 12.25 21.09 -3.22
N ARG A 749 11.28 20.65 -4.02
CA ARG A 749 11.54 20.07 -5.35
C ARG A 749 12.22 21.06 -6.31
N MET A 750 11.81 22.34 -6.27
CA MET A 750 12.49 23.40 -7.01
C MET A 750 13.94 23.54 -6.54
N LEU A 751 14.18 23.62 -5.23
CA LEU A 751 15.55 23.70 -4.67
C LEU A 751 16.40 22.49 -5.06
N THR A 752 15.86 21.29 -4.95
CA THR A 752 16.52 20.03 -5.34
C THR A 752 16.90 20.03 -6.82
N SER A 753 16.10 20.65 -7.68
CA SER A 753 16.40 20.83 -9.11
C SER A 753 17.50 21.87 -9.37
N MET A 754 17.61 22.89 -8.52
CA MET A 754 18.62 23.96 -8.63
C MET A 754 20.03 23.47 -8.31
N VAL A 755 20.21 22.56 -7.33
CA VAL A 755 21.55 22.11 -6.92
C VAL A 755 22.36 21.51 -8.10
N PRO A 756 21.84 20.56 -8.89
CA PRO A 756 22.58 20.02 -10.04
C PRO A 756 22.55 20.95 -11.26
N SER A 757 21.49 21.73 -11.47
CA SER A 757 21.27 22.45 -12.74
C SER A 757 21.75 23.91 -12.72
N ALA A 758 21.75 24.56 -11.56
CA ALA A 758 22.16 25.97 -11.39
C ALA A 758 22.89 26.19 -10.04
N PRO A 759 23.97 25.44 -9.73
CA PRO A 759 24.63 25.49 -8.42
C PRO A 759 25.21 26.86 -8.06
N ASP A 760 25.68 27.64 -9.04
CA ASP A 760 26.16 29.01 -8.78
C ASP A 760 25.03 29.98 -8.41
N ILE A 761 23.82 29.80 -8.94
CA ILE A 761 22.67 30.60 -8.52
C ILE A 761 22.26 30.19 -7.10
N PHE A 762 22.20 28.88 -6.84
CA PHE A 762 21.80 28.34 -5.54
C PHE A 762 22.77 28.72 -4.41
N PHE A 763 24.05 28.34 -4.51
CA PHE A 763 25.00 28.52 -3.41
C PHE A 763 25.50 29.96 -3.22
N GLN A 764 25.53 30.79 -4.28
CA GLN A 764 26.04 32.16 -4.16
C GLN A 764 24.96 33.18 -3.78
N SER A 765 23.67 32.80 -3.79
CA SER A 765 22.61 33.73 -3.42
C SER A 765 22.58 33.99 -1.92
N SER A 766 22.23 35.23 -1.55
CA SER A 766 22.06 35.65 -0.16
C SER A 766 20.92 34.91 0.56
N VAL A 767 19.98 34.30 -0.18
CA VAL A 767 18.85 33.56 0.39
C VAL A 767 19.16 32.08 0.67
N PHE A 768 20.33 31.56 0.29
CA PHE A 768 20.72 30.17 0.56
C PHE A 768 20.60 29.77 2.05
N PRO A 769 21.07 30.59 3.02
CA PRO A 769 20.82 30.34 4.43
C PRO A 769 19.35 30.26 4.84
N LEU A 770 18.47 30.98 4.16
CA LEU A 770 17.02 30.95 4.42
C LEU A 770 16.42 29.68 3.87
N ALA A 771 16.76 29.31 2.63
CA ALA A 771 16.34 28.07 2.00
C ALA A 771 16.74 26.83 2.83
N PHE A 772 17.96 26.81 3.35
CA PHE A 772 18.46 25.74 4.23
C PHE A 772 17.60 25.61 5.50
N ARG A 773 17.29 26.73 6.18
CA ARG A 773 16.43 26.72 7.37
C ARG A 773 14.98 26.33 7.08
N THR A 774 14.44 26.73 5.93
CA THR A 774 13.12 26.30 5.48
C THR A 774 13.06 24.78 5.29
N ALA A 775 14.09 24.19 4.67
CA ALA A 775 14.19 22.73 4.53
C ALA A 775 14.35 22.02 5.90
N MET A 776 15.00 22.66 6.88
CA MET A 776 15.07 22.12 8.24
C MET A 776 13.70 22.09 8.91
N ALA A 777 12.91 23.16 8.76
CA ALA A 777 11.55 23.22 9.27
C ALA A 777 10.65 22.18 8.58
N ALA A 778 10.86 21.89 7.30
CA ALA A 778 10.11 20.87 6.59
C ALA A 778 10.30 19.46 7.16
N MET A 779 11.45 19.15 7.76
CA MET A 779 11.69 17.86 8.46
C MET A 779 10.83 17.68 9.72
N THR A 780 10.14 18.71 10.21
CA THR A 780 9.21 18.56 11.35
C THR A 780 7.82 18.10 10.94
N LEU A 781 7.54 18.03 9.64
CA LEU A 781 6.25 17.62 9.11
C LEU A 781 6.08 16.10 9.17
N ILE A 782 4.84 15.65 9.36
CA ILE A 782 4.47 14.23 9.34
C ILE A 782 3.99 13.86 7.93
N HIS A 783 4.81 14.16 6.92
CA HIS A 783 4.53 13.88 5.50
C HIS A 783 5.73 13.19 4.85
N THR A 784 5.55 11.93 4.44
CA THR A 784 6.60 11.06 3.88
C THR A 784 7.34 11.71 2.71
N GLU A 785 6.62 12.23 1.72
CA GLU A 785 7.22 12.85 0.52
C GLU A 785 8.03 14.11 0.84
N ILE A 786 7.58 14.94 1.78
CA ILE A 786 8.27 16.17 2.18
C ILE A 786 9.54 15.86 2.96
N ILE A 787 9.49 14.83 3.82
CA ILE A 787 10.68 14.36 4.54
C ILE A 787 11.72 13.85 3.52
N PHE A 788 11.32 13.03 2.55
CA PHE A 788 12.23 12.57 1.50
C PHE A 788 12.80 13.74 0.69
N ALA A 789 11.97 14.67 0.22
CA ALA A 789 12.43 15.85 -0.52
C ALA A 789 13.42 16.71 0.29
N SER A 790 13.19 16.86 1.60
CA SER A 790 14.09 17.58 2.50
C SER A 790 15.42 16.86 2.67
N LEU A 791 15.38 15.56 2.97
CA LEU A 791 16.57 14.73 3.15
C LEU A 791 17.39 14.63 1.86
N ASP A 792 16.75 14.51 0.70
CA ASP A 792 17.41 14.49 -0.61
C ASP A 792 18.11 15.82 -0.90
N LEU A 793 17.46 16.96 -0.61
CA LEU A 793 18.10 18.27 -0.72
C LEU A 793 19.34 18.37 0.18
N PHE A 794 19.24 17.95 1.44
CA PHE A 794 20.39 17.95 2.36
C PHE A 794 21.49 16.99 1.89
N LEU A 795 21.12 15.82 1.38
CA LEU A 795 22.07 14.88 0.82
C LEU A 795 22.84 15.53 -0.34
N LEU A 796 22.13 16.12 -1.32
CA LEU A 796 22.74 16.81 -2.46
C LEU A 796 23.67 17.95 -2.04
N VAL A 797 23.29 18.74 -1.03
CA VAL A 797 24.14 19.83 -0.51
C VAL A 797 25.38 19.30 0.20
N LEU A 798 25.22 18.29 1.07
CA LEU A 798 26.30 17.80 1.95
C LEU A 798 27.24 16.82 1.27
N THR A 799 26.83 16.17 0.18
CA THR A 799 27.67 15.27 -0.61
C THR A 799 28.16 15.89 -1.91
N HIS A 800 27.88 17.17 -2.16
CA HIS A 800 28.36 17.86 -3.35
C HIS A 800 29.89 17.77 -3.47
N ASP A 801 30.39 17.51 -4.69
CA ASP A 801 31.82 17.37 -5.00
C ASP A 801 32.73 18.53 -4.56
N CYS A 802 32.17 19.71 -4.29
CA CYS A 802 32.94 20.84 -3.77
C CYS A 802 33.52 20.55 -2.38
N LEU A 803 32.84 19.70 -1.60
CA LEU A 803 33.24 19.27 -0.25
C LEU A 803 34.14 18.04 -0.23
N ASN A 804 34.40 17.39 -1.38
CA ASN A 804 35.21 16.17 -1.42
C ASN A 804 36.61 16.42 -0.80
N PRO A 805 37.02 15.70 0.26
CA PRO A 805 38.30 15.96 0.92
C PRO A 805 39.52 15.45 0.13
N ASP A 806 39.34 14.68 -0.94
CA ASP A 806 40.44 14.14 -1.74
C ASP A 806 41.12 15.24 -2.59
N PRO A 807 42.41 15.56 -2.31
CA PRO A 807 43.15 16.56 -3.05
C PRO A 807 43.54 16.11 -4.47
N SER A 808 43.39 14.83 -4.81
CA SER A 808 43.71 14.29 -6.15
C SER A 808 42.65 14.62 -7.21
N VAL A 809 41.45 15.03 -6.78
CA VAL A 809 40.34 15.39 -7.67
C VAL A 809 40.45 16.89 -8.04
N PRO A 810 40.70 17.25 -9.30
CA PRO A 810 40.78 18.66 -9.71
C PRO A 810 39.42 19.34 -9.56
N LYS A 811 39.37 20.42 -8.77
CA LYS A 811 38.12 21.16 -8.49
C LYS A 811 38.01 22.42 -9.36
N PRO A 812 36.84 22.70 -9.97
CA PRO A 812 36.57 23.97 -10.64
C PRO A 812 36.76 25.18 -9.72
N PRO A 813 37.16 26.36 -10.22
CA PRO A 813 37.36 27.56 -9.40
C PRO A 813 36.12 27.95 -8.56
N LYS A 814 34.92 27.82 -9.14
CA LYS A 814 33.64 28.12 -8.46
C LYS A 814 33.38 27.23 -7.24
N PHE A 815 33.96 26.02 -7.17
CA PHE A 815 33.71 25.09 -6.06
C PHE A 815 34.22 25.62 -4.72
N SER A 816 35.28 26.45 -4.73
CA SER A 816 35.76 27.11 -3.51
C SER A 816 34.71 28.03 -2.89
N ILE A 817 33.92 28.71 -3.73
CA ILE A 817 32.84 29.61 -3.31
C ILE A 817 31.68 28.79 -2.73
N TYR A 818 31.30 27.70 -3.39
CA TYR A 818 30.22 26.83 -2.92
C TYR A 818 30.58 26.17 -1.58
N ALA A 819 31.79 25.62 -1.49
CA ALA A 819 32.29 25.03 -0.25
C ALA A 819 32.29 26.04 0.90
N SER A 820 32.71 27.29 0.63
CA SER A 820 32.68 28.36 1.63
C SER A 820 31.25 28.70 2.09
N ALA A 821 30.28 28.74 1.17
CA ALA A 821 28.88 28.99 1.49
C ALA A 821 28.28 27.84 2.34
N ILE A 822 28.56 26.59 1.98
CA ILE A 822 28.08 25.42 2.73
C ILE A 822 28.75 25.34 4.12
N GLN A 823 30.06 25.61 4.21
CA GLN A 823 30.76 25.66 5.49
C GLN A 823 30.17 26.74 6.40
N ALA A 824 29.95 27.95 5.89
CA ALA A 824 29.39 29.06 6.67
C ALA A 824 27.99 28.75 7.23
N ILE A 825 27.13 28.07 6.46
CA ILE A 825 25.79 27.71 6.96
C ILE A 825 25.84 26.57 7.99
N ILE A 826 26.70 25.56 7.79
CA ILE A 826 26.84 24.45 8.74
C ILE A 826 27.50 24.90 10.03
N GLU A 827 28.47 25.81 9.98
CA GLU A 827 29.04 26.43 11.19
C GLU A 827 27.99 27.19 12.00
N LYS A 828 27.03 27.83 11.34
CA LYS A 828 25.99 28.63 11.99
C LYS A 828 24.81 27.80 12.50
N ASP A 829 24.26 26.94 11.66
CA ASP A 829 22.97 26.26 11.87
C ASP A 829 23.12 24.72 12.02
N GLY A 830 24.34 24.19 11.93
CA GLY A 830 24.61 22.74 11.99
C GLY A 830 24.15 22.07 13.29
N PHE A 831 24.21 22.79 14.42
CA PHE A 831 23.67 22.33 15.70
C PHE A 831 22.16 22.05 15.62
N GLN A 832 21.38 22.99 15.09
CA GLN A 832 19.93 22.86 14.96
C GLN A 832 19.57 21.81 13.91
N PHE A 833 20.30 21.76 12.80
CA PHE A 833 20.13 20.74 11.75
C PHE A 833 20.30 19.33 12.30
N LEU A 834 21.36 19.08 13.07
CA LEU A 834 21.59 17.80 13.73
C LEU A 834 20.44 17.45 14.70
N GLY A 835 19.91 18.46 15.41
CA GLY A 835 18.73 18.31 16.25
C GLY A 835 17.49 17.83 15.49
N TYR A 836 17.13 18.48 14.38
CA TYR A 836 16.00 18.06 13.57
C TYR A 836 16.20 16.67 12.96
N LEU A 837 17.40 16.38 12.45
CA LEU A 837 17.73 15.08 11.85
C LEU A 837 17.58 13.93 12.85
N LEU A 838 18.12 14.10 14.06
CA LEU A 838 18.03 13.06 15.10
C LEU A 838 16.64 12.99 15.72
N ASN A 839 15.95 14.12 15.91
CA ASN A 839 14.57 14.12 16.41
C ASN A 839 13.62 13.45 15.42
N GLY A 840 13.79 13.69 14.12
CA GLY A 840 13.06 12.98 13.07
C GLY A 840 13.37 11.48 13.05
N LEU A 841 14.65 11.10 13.14
CA LEU A 841 15.09 9.69 13.18
C LEU A 841 14.48 8.90 14.35
N VAL A 842 14.43 9.50 15.54
CA VAL A 842 13.81 8.87 16.72
C VAL A 842 12.30 9.10 16.79
N GLY A 843 11.77 9.96 15.93
CA GLY A 843 10.37 10.35 15.79
C GLY A 843 9.79 9.80 14.49
N ASP A 844 9.11 10.65 13.74
CA ASP A 844 8.14 10.23 12.72
C ASP A 844 8.72 10.07 11.30
N PHE A 845 10.04 9.94 11.15
CA PHE A 845 10.63 9.67 9.85
C PHE A 845 10.17 8.32 9.26
N PRO A 846 9.94 8.23 7.94
CA PRO A 846 9.62 6.98 7.25
C PRO A 846 10.73 5.94 7.44
N GLU A 847 10.37 4.66 7.49
CA GLU A 847 11.33 3.59 7.73
C GLU A 847 12.43 3.51 6.66
N ASP A 848 12.08 3.79 5.41
CA ASP A 848 13.01 3.72 4.28
C ASP A 848 14.02 4.89 4.24
N SER A 849 13.76 5.96 5.01
CA SER A 849 14.62 7.16 5.06
C SER A 849 15.95 6.94 5.81
N ILE A 850 16.09 5.83 6.55
CA ILE A 850 17.26 5.56 7.39
C ILE A 850 18.55 5.55 6.56
N SER A 851 18.50 5.03 5.33
CA SER A 851 19.65 4.97 4.43
C SER A 851 20.16 6.37 4.06
N THR A 852 19.24 7.30 3.78
CA THR A 852 19.54 8.72 3.50
C THR A 852 20.08 9.43 4.75
N VAL A 853 19.47 9.21 5.92
CA VAL A 853 19.96 9.77 7.20
C VAL A 853 21.38 9.30 7.50
N VAL A 854 21.69 8.01 7.28
CA VAL A 854 23.06 7.47 7.44
C VAL A 854 24.05 8.19 6.52
N SER A 855 23.66 8.43 5.27
CA SER A 855 24.53 9.08 4.27
C SER A 855 24.80 10.55 4.62
N ILE A 856 23.76 11.28 5.03
CA ILE A 856 23.87 12.66 5.54
C ILE A 856 24.80 12.70 6.75
N PHE A 857 24.58 11.84 7.74
CA PHE A 857 25.35 11.85 8.97
C PHE A 857 26.82 11.45 8.74
N ARG A 858 27.08 10.52 7.81
CA ARG A 858 28.44 10.18 7.37
C ARG A 858 29.15 11.38 6.74
N ALA A 859 28.47 12.13 5.87
CA ALA A 859 29.02 13.36 5.27
C ALA A 859 29.37 14.38 6.36
N ILE A 860 28.51 14.56 7.37
CA ILE A 860 28.78 15.44 8.51
C ILE A 860 30.01 14.96 9.29
N ALA A 861 30.09 13.66 9.60
CA ALA A 861 31.21 13.08 10.34
C ALA A 861 32.56 13.22 9.61
N GLN A 862 32.54 13.12 8.28
CA GLN A 862 33.74 13.22 7.44
C GLN A 862 34.27 14.66 7.32
N VAL A 863 33.36 15.64 7.13
CA VAL A 863 33.74 17.03 6.84
C VAL A 863 33.78 17.90 8.11
N TRP A 864 32.86 17.68 9.04
CA TRP A 864 32.67 18.48 10.27
C TRP A 864 32.79 17.63 11.54
N GLY A 865 33.67 16.62 11.55
CA GLY A 865 33.81 15.69 12.68
C GLY A 865 34.04 16.37 14.03
N ALA A 866 34.88 17.41 14.09
CA ALA A 866 35.14 18.13 15.34
C ALA A 866 33.89 18.87 15.86
N GLN A 867 33.15 19.53 14.97
CA GLN A 867 31.92 20.25 15.29
C GLN A 867 30.82 19.26 15.69
N LEU A 868 30.68 18.14 14.97
CA LEU A 868 29.74 17.06 15.30
C LEU A 868 29.95 16.58 16.75
N LEU A 869 31.19 16.29 17.15
CA LEU A 869 31.50 15.86 18.51
C LEU A 869 31.22 16.93 19.56
N SER A 870 31.30 18.21 19.20
CA SER A 870 30.95 19.32 20.09
C SER A 870 29.45 19.52 20.27
N TRP A 871 28.65 19.31 19.20
CA TRP A 871 27.20 19.53 19.20
C TRP A 871 26.42 18.36 19.79
N LEU A 872 26.90 17.14 19.52
CA LEU A 872 26.16 15.91 19.79
C LEU A 872 25.71 15.74 21.25
N PRO A 873 26.52 16.03 22.28
CA PRO A 873 26.09 15.89 23.68
C PRO A 873 24.86 16.73 24.01
N SER A 874 24.84 18.00 23.56
CA SER A 874 23.73 18.92 23.81
C SER A 874 22.49 18.61 22.97
N VAL A 875 22.67 18.14 21.73
CA VAL A 875 21.54 17.69 20.89
C VAL A 875 20.85 16.47 21.48
N LEU A 876 21.61 15.47 21.94
CA LEU A 876 21.04 14.26 22.54
C LEU A 876 20.21 14.58 23.79
N GLN A 877 20.67 15.53 24.62
CA GLN A 877 19.91 16.01 25.78
C GLN A 877 18.56 16.66 25.43
N GLN A 878 18.40 17.18 24.20
CA GLN A 878 17.14 17.78 23.73
C GLN A 878 16.17 16.75 23.17
N LEU A 879 16.61 15.52 22.88
CA LEU A 879 15.72 14.47 22.38
C LEU A 879 14.71 14.06 23.46
N PRO A 880 13.45 13.80 23.09
CA PRO A 880 12.48 13.29 24.04
C PRO A 880 12.97 11.98 24.66
N ILE A 881 13.14 11.93 25.98
CA ILE A 881 13.56 10.71 26.70
C ILE A 881 12.62 9.54 26.41
N SER A 882 11.36 9.86 26.12
CA SER A 882 10.33 8.93 25.68
C SER A 882 10.61 8.22 24.35
N ALA A 883 11.33 8.88 23.44
CA ALA A 883 11.67 8.36 22.13
C ALA A 883 13.13 7.90 22.07
N ALA A 884 14.03 8.48 22.87
CA ALA A 884 15.44 8.12 22.93
C ALA A 884 15.87 7.92 24.39
N PRO A 885 15.91 6.68 24.91
CA PRO A 885 16.35 6.40 26.28
C PRO A 885 17.78 6.87 26.54
N GLN A 886 18.06 7.34 27.77
CA GLN A 886 19.38 7.88 28.15
C GLN A 886 20.54 6.91 27.87
N GLN A 887 20.33 5.61 28.10
CA GLN A 887 21.34 4.58 27.80
C GLN A 887 21.65 4.48 26.30
N ALA A 888 20.61 4.53 25.45
CA ALA A 888 20.77 4.51 24.00
C ALA A 888 21.47 5.78 23.50
N GLN A 889 21.16 6.94 24.08
CA GLN A 889 21.87 8.19 23.79
C GLN A 889 23.36 8.11 24.16
N ALA A 890 23.69 7.57 25.35
CA ALA A 890 25.08 7.41 25.80
C ALA A 890 25.87 6.44 24.91
N GLN A 891 25.26 5.31 24.53
CA GLN A 891 25.86 4.36 23.59
C GLN A 891 26.10 5.00 22.22
N PHE A 892 25.10 5.70 21.67
CA PHE A 892 25.21 6.40 20.40
C PHE A 892 26.36 7.42 20.41
N LEU A 893 26.44 8.24 21.47
CA LEU A 893 27.53 9.22 21.64
C LEU A 893 28.90 8.54 21.64
N SER A 894 29.05 7.43 22.37
CA SER A 894 30.31 6.69 22.44
C SER A 894 30.71 6.09 21.08
N GLU A 895 29.76 5.47 20.37
CA GLU A 895 30.02 4.83 19.08
C GLU A 895 30.38 5.84 17.99
N VAL A 896 29.68 6.98 17.93
CA VAL A 896 29.99 8.07 17.00
C VAL A 896 31.35 8.71 17.34
N THR A 897 31.64 8.94 18.62
CA THR A 897 32.93 9.50 19.06
C THR A 897 34.10 8.63 18.63
N ARG A 898 33.98 7.31 18.80
CA ARG A 898 34.99 6.35 18.34
C ARG A 898 35.15 6.40 16.82
N ALA A 899 34.04 6.31 16.07
CA ALA A 899 34.07 6.30 14.61
C ALA A 899 34.72 7.57 14.01
N VAL A 900 34.46 8.74 14.59
CA VAL A 900 35.07 10.01 14.15
C VAL A 900 36.56 10.08 14.49
N ASN A 901 36.94 9.70 15.71
CA ASN A 901 38.35 9.74 16.16
C ASN A 901 39.23 8.75 15.37
N ASP A 902 38.71 7.55 15.10
CA ASP A 902 39.40 6.50 14.35
C ASP A 902 39.37 6.73 12.82
N LYS A 903 38.65 7.78 12.36
CA LYS A 903 38.40 8.10 10.94
C LYS A 903 37.70 6.98 10.17
N GLU A 904 36.93 6.15 10.87
CA GLU A 904 36.13 5.06 10.31
C GLU A 904 34.68 5.51 10.12
N TYR A 905 34.46 6.55 9.30
CA TYR A 905 33.16 7.23 9.16
C TYR A 905 32.01 6.30 8.73
N ASP A 906 32.31 5.19 8.04
CA ASP A 906 31.32 4.17 7.67
C ASP A 906 30.68 3.50 8.89
N LYS A 907 31.39 3.41 10.03
CA LYS A 907 30.88 2.77 11.25
C LYS A 907 29.78 3.57 11.93
N VAL A 908 29.60 4.85 11.59
CA VAL A 908 28.49 5.67 12.10
C VAL A 908 27.12 5.08 11.71
N LYS A 909 27.06 4.32 10.60
CA LYS A 909 25.87 3.56 10.22
C LYS A 909 25.35 2.68 11.36
N TYR A 910 26.25 1.96 12.04
CA TYR A 910 25.85 1.05 13.11
C TYR A 910 25.26 1.79 14.31
N ALA A 911 25.84 2.96 14.65
CA ALA A 911 25.33 3.80 15.72
C ALA A 911 23.91 4.31 15.42
N ILE A 912 23.65 4.78 14.20
CA ILE A 912 22.33 5.25 13.78
C ILE A 912 21.29 4.12 13.81
N LEU A 913 21.66 2.94 13.30
CA LEU A 913 20.78 1.78 13.33
C LEU A 913 20.48 1.33 14.77
N SER A 914 21.48 1.34 15.66
CA SER A 914 21.31 1.03 17.08
C SER A 914 20.35 2.01 17.76
N LEU A 915 20.55 3.32 17.55
CA LEU A 915 19.67 4.36 18.11
C LEU A 915 18.23 4.26 17.59
N ASN A 916 18.05 4.02 16.29
CA ASN A 916 16.72 3.85 15.71
C ASN A 916 16.00 2.62 16.30
N ARG A 917 16.68 1.47 16.39
CA ARG A 917 16.12 0.27 17.04
C ARG A 917 15.70 0.54 18.48
N ALA A 918 16.54 1.21 19.25
CA ALA A 918 16.21 1.59 20.63
C ALA A 918 15.01 2.53 20.71
N SER A 919 14.90 3.49 19.77
CA SER A 919 13.75 4.39 19.68
C SER A 919 12.46 3.68 19.29
N ARG A 920 12.48 2.81 18.28
CA ARG A 920 11.32 1.99 17.89
C ARG A 920 10.79 1.21 19.08
N LYS A 921 11.68 0.52 19.80
CA LYS A 921 11.33 -0.17 21.06
C LYS A 921 10.69 0.79 22.07
N ALA A 922 11.19 2.02 22.21
CA ALA A 922 10.64 3.02 23.13
C ALA A 922 9.27 3.59 22.70
N ARG A 923 9.00 3.74 21.41
CA ARG A 923 7.71 4.24 20.89
C ARG A 923 6.62 3.18 20.91
N GLU A 924 6.96 1.93 20.58
CA GLU A 924 6.03 0.81 20.63
C GLU A 924 5.52 0.55 22.06
N ARG A 925 6.36 0.82 23.07
CA ARG A 925 5.97 0.84 24.50
C ARG A 925 4.78 1.75 24.79
N ARG A 926 4.63 2.86 24.06
CA ARG A 926 3.57 3.86 24.26
C ARG A 926 2.33 3.61 23.39
N ARG A 927 2.48 2.94 22.25
CA ARG A 927 1.33 2.56 21.39
C ARG A 927 0.54 1.40 21.99
N THR A 928 1.22 0.44 22.60
CA THR A 928 0.59 -0.73 23.25
C THR A 928 -0.21 -0.40 24.52
N SER A 929 -0.14 0.84 25.01
CA SER A 929 -0.84 1.34 26.18
C SER A 929 -2.04 2.24 25.86
N GLY A 930 -2.42 2.38 24.58
CA GLY A 930 -3.76 2.84 24.24
C GLY A 930 -4.78 1.78 24.67
N LEU A 931 -5.81 2.17 25.40
CA LEU A 931 -6.98 1.33 25.61
C LEU A 931 -7.66 1.13 24.25
N ASP A 932 -7.21 0.15 23.47
CA ASP A 932 -7.94 -0.32 22.30
C ASP A 932 -9.32 -0.77 22.80
N ARG A 933 -10.36 -0.15 22.23
CA ARG A 933 -11.77 -0.29 22.62
C ARG A 933 -12.32 -1.67 22.35
#